data_AF-R7BH98-F1
#
_entry.id   AF-R7BH98-F1
#
_cell.length_a   1.000
_cell.length_b   1.000
_cell.length_c   1.000
_cell.angle_alpha   90.00
_cell.angle_beta   90.00
_cell.angle_gamma   90.00
#
_symmetry.space_group_name_H-M   'P 1'
#
loop_
_entity.id
_entity.type
_entity.pdbx_description
1 polymer ?
#
loop_
_entity_poly.entity_id
_entity_poly.type
_entity_poly.pdbx_seq_one_letter_code
_entity_poly.pdbx_strand_id
1 'polypeptide(L)'
;MNFKKNKLKDVNNTSKLFYIISFASLVVCIIMGVLSNGVTVSNLLFNKDDVFMDFFNSVVDCSGDAYGESGVIYPPLVVLFYKFCSMFFNIDSMKASEVRETSLGMIIFVCFTIVSYILFAKLIYKYKNGSFANKSLFAFFTLFSFPMIYLIERGNIIVLVLPLLLYFVNEYDSDVKYKRHLAYICLAISVAIKIYPVFFGLLLLKKKKNFKNILLCIFYGAVFFFVPFIFVGGFSQLGVLIHNILYTSSMFGSKGFGFKVSISNTFSLFGHVFNHVRLFETAGTMFLIITVLAGLFLILFNKWNEDWKIYAVISLIIILVPGFSYIYSVAYMIIPLLFFLNKKEIKWIDYIYSLLFIAQFIFLVAKTDELFPSFNSAELNCNIATVVESIALLAMLVLLYLDGIITFFRLSRHTKILKIPVNLIVCIAVVCAIAVSGVFSVYYTPSKSGFSVTSVESFTPYDDDDKTLESFYSYVDDEIGSAKTVAFPRVDFLSSKINNKNIRYFDISYDSKSLKTIKSLTKYSPEYIIIYNVSQSEIKDSEMQISYSELKTYMNMYKEISKSCWSKGYEKVKSYYINDSIELAVWEKSENKKNTSWKNGGNGTQESPFEISTAEQLYNFSEFVNSGNSLKNKYVELTNDIDMSSIKNFKPIGFEVNPFQFKGIFNGNGYAIKNLEIRRNDYSLFDENYLKYDIALFGKLGGKVENLIVEDSVFDGYCTAVFARSSVNDKQLIINCLSRNNKITGYRCGELIDDFAGKIESCIALNNNTKGKENSNIVGYRYTSPIMAASYTNTFYAENNKFYLPNNIIYTDEMINNLNNNSTTYNKKIEMEYKAIVHRLCYNGNKKPKDLKSAQRPLELCEWTLSGNEISITHK
;
A
#
# COMPACT_ATOMS: atom_id res chain seq x y z
N MET A 1 -39.32 58.43 -0.94
CA MET A 1 -38.71 57.21 -1.50
C MET A 1 -39.23 56.01 -0.71
N ASN A 2 -40.34 55.41 -1.15
CA ASN A 2 -41.04 54.35 -0.41
C ASN A 2 -40.30 53.02 -0.53
N PHE A 3 -39.66 52.58 0.56
CA PHE A 3 -39.19 51.19 0.72
C PHE A 3 -40.41 50.26 0.74
N LYS A 4 -40.78 49.71 -0.42
CA LYS A 4 -41.79 48.66 -0.53
C LYS A 4 -41.36 47.43 0.29
N LYS A 5 -41.94 47.29 1.48
CA LYS A 5 -42.15 46.01 2.18
C LYS A 5 -42.79 45.03 1.17
N ASN A 6 -42.20 43.83 1.03
CA ASN A 6 -42.63 42.65 0.23
C ASN A 6 -41.74 42.23 -0.97
N LYS A 7 -40.40 42.12 -0.82
CA LYS A 7 -39.55 41.43 -1.83
C LYS A 7 -39.39 39.91 -1.62
N LEU A 8 -39.84 39.36 -0.49
CA LEU A 8 -39.66 37.95 -0.09
C LEU A 8 -40.95 37.12 0.00
N LYS A 9 -42.11 37.66 -0.43
CA LYS A 9 -43.39 36.90 -0.39
C LYS A 9 -43.39 35.66 -1.29
N ASP A 10 -42.55 35.62 -2.32
CA ASP A 10 -42.49 34.54 -3.32
C ASP A 10 -41.47 33.42 -2.98
N VAL A 11 -40.88 33.43 -1.78
CA VAL A 11 -39.91 32.40 -1.35
C VAL A 11 -40.62 31.33 -0.53
N ASN A 12 -40.60 30.08 -1.00
CA ASN A 12 -41.20 28.94 -0.30
C ASN A 12 -40.46 28.63 1.02
N ASN A 13 -41.09 27.87 1.91
CA ASN A 13 -40.57 27.64 3.26
C ASN A 13 -39.25 26.85 3.28
N THR A 14 -39.05 25.89 2.36
CA THR A 14 -37.78 25.15 2.26
C THR A 14 -36.64 26.03 1.79
N SER A 15 -36.88 26.96 0.84
CA SER A 15 -35.89 27.96 0.43
C SER A 15 -35.55 28.92 1.58
N LYS A 16 -36.55 29.38 2.34
CA LYS A 16 -36.32 30.20 3.54
C LYS A 16 -35.45 29.47 4.55
N LEU A 17 -35.77 28.20 4.84
CA LEU A 17 -35.00 27.35 5.74
C LEU A 17 -33.54 27.24 5.28
N PHE A 18 -33.32 26.94 3.99
CA PHE A 18 -31.99 26.86 3.39
C PHE A 18 -31.21 28.17 3.56
N TYR A 19 -31.79 29.32 3.21
CA TYR A 19 -31.08 30.60 3.32
C TYR A 19 -30.82 31.02 4.76
N ILE A 20 -31.77 30.83 5.67
CA ILE A 20 -31.61 31.22 7.09
C ILE A 20 -30.49 30.42 7.74
N ILE A 21 -30.47 29.09 7.57
CA ILE A 21 -29.43 28.26 8.18
C ILE A 21 -28.07 28.45 7.49
N SER A 22 -28.04 28.66 6.17
CA SER A 22 -26.80 28.98 5.45
C SER A 22 -26.22 30.32 5.90
N PHE A 23 -27.07 31.33 6.12
CA PHE A 23 -26.65 32.61 6.66
C PHE A 23 -26.13 32.48 8.10
N ALA A 24 -26.87 31.77 8.97
CA ALA A 24 -26.47 31.57 10.35
C ALA A 24 -25.13 30.82 10.45
N SER A 25 -24.93 29.77 9.65
CA SER A 25 -23.66 29.03 9.64
C SER A 25 -22.48 29.87 9.14
N LEU A 26 -22.69 30.73 8.13
CA LEU A 26 -21.67 31.68 7.68
C LEU A 26 -21.30 32.69 8.78
N VAL A 27 -22.29 33.24 9.48
CA VAL A 27 -22.03 34.16 10.61
C VAL A 27 -21.26 33.46 11.73
N VAL A 28 -21.66 32.23 12.09
CA VAL A 28 -20.93 31.41 13.08
C VAL A 28 -19.50 31.15 12.61
N CYS A 29 -19.29 30.79 11.34
CA CYS A 29 -17.97 30.59 10.76
C CYS A 29 -17.07 31.84 10.91
N ILE A 30 -17.60 33.03 10.60
CA ILE A 30 -16.87 34.29 10.75
C ILE A 30 -16.55 34.58 12.23
N ILE A 31 -17.54 34.47 13.12
CA ILE A 31 -17.35 34.72 14.56
C ILE A 31 -16.29 33.77 15.12
N MET A 32 -16.41 32.46 14.85
CA MET A 32 -15.43 31.47 15.32
C MET A 32 -14.06 31.68 14.69
N GLY A 33 -13.99 32.08 13.42
CA GLY A 33 -12.75 32.48 12.77
C GLY A 33 -12.06 33.62 13.50
N VAL A 34 -12.78 34.69 13.84
CA VAL A 34 -12.25 35.82 14.62
C VAL A 34 -11.82 35.36 16.02
N LEU A 35 -12.67 34.64 16.75
CA LEU A 35 -12.38 34.18 18.11
C LEU A 35 -11.20 33.21 18.19
N SER A 36 -10.90 32.50 17.09
CA SER A 36 -9.81 31.51 17.02
C SER A 36 -8.58 31.99 16.26
N ASN A 37 -8.50 33.28 15.89
CA ASN A 37 -7.44 33.81 15.03
C ASN A 37 -7.25 33.00 13.73
N GLY A 38 -8.35 32.56 13.13
CA GLY A 38 -8.40 31.84 11.86
C GLY A 38 -8.26 30.32 11.95
N VAL A 39 -7.90 29.74 13.11
CA VAL A 39 -7.65 28.29 13.25
C VAL A 39 -8.86 27.43 12.88
N THR A 40 -10.06 27.83 13.32
CA THR A 40 -11.28 27.05 13.00
C THR A 40 -11.66 27.10 11.52
N VAL A 41 -11.29 28.18 10.82
CA VAL A 41 -11.53 28.34 9.38
C VAL A 41 -10.47 27.61 8.57
N SER A 42 -9.19 27.60 9.02
CA SER A 42 -8.14 26.84 8.33
C SER A 42 -8.44 25.34 8.24
N ASN A 43 -9.21 24.80 9.20
CA ASN A 43 -9.63 23.39 9.20
C ASN A 43 -10.61 23.04 8.06
N LEU A 44 -11.18 24.05 7.41
CA LEU A 44 -12.03 23.89 6.23
C LEU A 44 -11.22 23.89 4.93
N LEU A 45 -9.94 24.27 4.96
CA LEU A 45 -9.07 24.37 3.79
C LEU A 45 -8.11 23.17 3.77
N PHE A 46 -7.65 22.74 2.59
CA PHE A 46 -6.88 21.50 2.48
C PHE A 46 -5.50 21.57 3.14
N ASN A 47 -4.67 22.55 2.79
CA ASN A 47 -3.34 22.78 3.39
C ASN A 47 -2.82 24.20 3.06
N LYS A 48 -2.00 24.81 3.94
CA LYS A 48 -1.52 26.19 3.79
C LYS A 48 -0.55 26.39 2.62
N ASP A 49 0.26 25.38 2.30
CA ASP A 49 1.28 25.50 1.23
C ASP A 49 0.76 25.01 -0.14
N ASP A 50 -0.38 24.33 -0.17
CA ASP A 50 -0.92 23.63 -1.36
C ASP A 50 -2.16 24.33 -1.98
N VAL A 51 -2.30 25.63 -1.74
CA VAL A 51 -3.43 26.43 -2.24
C VAL A 51 -3.37 26.62 -3.76
N PHE A 52 -4.49 26.44 -4.44
CA PHE A 52 -4.73 26.51 -5.89
C PHE A 52 -3.98 25.46 -6.73
N MET A 53 -3.34 24.49 -6.08
CA MET A 53 -2.34 23.65 -6.72
C MET A 53 -2.91 22.62 -7.67
N ASP A 54 -4.20 22.25 -7.62
CA ASP A 54 -4.80 21.42 -8.66
C ASP A 54 -4.71 22.13 -10.03
N PHE A 55 -4.76 23.47 -10.07
CA PHE A 55 -4.58 24.24 -11.30
C PHE A 55 -3.09 24.29 -11.71
N PHE A 56 -2.22 24.74 -10.79
CA PHE A 56 -0.83 25.03 -11.11
C PHE A 56 0.02 23.78 -11.32
N ASN A 57 -0.20 22.70 -10.55
CA ASN A 57 0.41 21.40 -10.84
C ASN A 57 0.01 20.94 -12.24
N SER A 58 -1.29 21.01 -12.57
CA SER A 58 -1.74 20.62 -13.91
C SER A 58 -1.12 21.44 -15.04
N VAL A 59 -0.86 22.75 -14.83
CA VAL A 59 -0.14 23.59 -15.82
C VAL A 59 1.27 23.06 -16.06
N VAL A 60 2.02 22.72 -15.01
CA VAL A 60 3.38 22.19 -15.12
C VAL A 60 3.37 20.77 -15.66
N ASP A 61 2.57 19.88 -15.07
CA ASP A 61 2.46 18.46 -15.41
C ASP A 61 2.00 18.23 -16.87
N CYS A 62 1.21 19.15 -17.44
CA CYS A 62 0.75 19.03 -18.82
C CYS A 62 1.69 19.66 -19.86
N SER A 63 2.81 20.27 -19.44
CA SER A 63 3.75 20.93 -20.36
C SER A 63 4.49 19.92 -21.25
N GLY A 64 5.02 18.85 -20.64
CA GLY A 64 5.78 17.77 -21.27
C GLY A 64 4.93 16.55 -21.66
N ASP A 65 5.43 15.34 -21.36
CA ASP A 65 4.66 14.10 -21.46
C ASP A 65 3.73 13.94 -20.24
N ALA A 66 2.54 14.51 -20.36
CA ALA A 66 1.55 14.53 -19.31
C ALA A 66 1.20 13.13 -18.76
N TYR A 67 1.17 12.11 -19.61
CA TYR A 67 0.70 10.79 -19.21
C TYR A 67 1.84 9.88 -18.75
N GLY A 68 2.96 9.87 -19.48
CA GLY A 68 4.09 9.00 -19.20
C GLY A 68 4.94 9.47 -18.02
N GLU A 69 5.37 10.73 -18.04
CA GLU A 69 6.28 11.29 -17.03
C GLU A 69 5.51 11.84 -15.82
N SER A 70 4.49 12.66 -16.06
CA SER A 70 3.80 13.39 -14.99
C SER A 70 2.59 12.65 -14.40
N GLY A 71 2.21 11.48 -14.93
CA GLY A 71 1.14 10.66 -14.36
C GLY A 71 -0.26 11.29 -14.36
N VAL A 72 -0.53 12.24 -15.26
CA VAL A 72 -1.79 13.02 -15.29
C VAL A 72 -3.01 12.11 -15.46
N ILE A 73 -4.07 12.43 -14.72
CA ILE A 73 -5.34 11.67 -14.69
C ILE A 73 -6.49 12.31 -15.48
N TYR A 74 -6.23 13.44 -16.14
CA TYR A 74 -7.24 14.17 -16.88
C TYR A 74 -7.40 13.66 -18.33
N PRO A 75 -8.62 13.69 -18.89
CA PRO A 75 -8.80 13.42 -20.30
C PRO A 75 -8.06 14.45 -21.17
N PRO A 76 -7.73 14.10 -22.42
CA PRO A 76 -6.77 14.85 -23.23
C PRO A 76 -7.22 16.27 -23.58
N LEU A 77 -8.51 16.59 -23.58
CA LEU A 77 -9.00 17.96 -23.76
C LEU A 77 -8.47 18.90 -22.66
N VAL A 78 -8.40 18.42 -21.43
CA VAL A 78 -7.90 19.18 -20.28
C VAL A 78 -6.38 19.31 -20.32
N VAL A 79 -5.69 18.25 -20.75
CA VAL A 79 -4.24 18.30 -20.99
C VAL A 79 -3.90 19.40 -21.98
N LEU A 80 -4.65 19.50 -23.09
CA LEU A 80 -4.46 20.58 -24.06
C LEU A 80 -4.74 21.97 -23.48
N PHE A 81 -5.77 22.10 -22.65
CA PHE A 81 -6.06 23.37 -21.97
C PHE A 81 -4.89 23.80 -21.07
N TYR A 82 -4.37 22.90 -20.23
CA TYR A 82 -3.26 23.23 -19.34
C TYR A 82 -1.93 23.38 -20.06
N LYS A 83 -1.69 22.62 -21.13
CA LYS A 83 -0.54 22.81 -22.02
C LYS A 83 -0.57 24.16 -22.72
N PHE A 84 -1.75 24.66 -23.09
CA PHE A 84 -1.87 26.03 -23.58
C PHE A 84 -1.54 27.06 -22.50
N CYS A 85 -2.02 26.86 -21.26
CA CYS A 85 -1.66 27.72 -20.14
C CYS A 85 -0.16 27.68 -19.80
N SER A 86 0.50 26.55 -20.01
CA SER A 86 1.93 26.37 -19.70
C SER A 86 2.85 27.14 -20.66
N MET A 87 2.41 27.41 -21.89
CA MET A 87 3.13 28.20 -22.90
C MET A 87 3.40 29.66 -22.48
N PHE A 88 2.77 30.15 -21.41
CA PHE A 88 3.02 31.48 -20.85
C PHE A 88 4.23 31.53 -19.91
N PHE A 89 4.88 30.40 -19.63
CA PHE A 89 5.94 30.26 -18.64
C PHE A 89 7.13 29.48 -19.17
N ASN A 90 8.30 29.66 -18.55
CA ASN A 90 9.48 28.84 -18.81
C ASN A 90 9.47 27.59 -17.89
N ILE A 91 8.58 26.65 -18.19
CA ILE A 91 8.25 25.52 -17.31
C ILE A 91 9.47 24.63 -17.02
N ASP A 92 10.41 24.49 -17.96
CA ASP A 92 11.64 23.69 -17.78
C ASP A 92 12.51 24.17 -16.61
N SER A 93 12.29 25.41 -16.15
CA SER A 93 13.04 26.04 -15.05
C SER A 93 12.19 26.37 -13.83
N MET A 94 10.89 26.04 -13.84
CA MET A 94 9.95 26.50 -12.81
C MET A 94 9.11 25.36 -12.22
N LYS A 95 9.02 25.33 -10.89
CA LYS A 95 8.06 24.48 -10.16
C LYS A 95 6.67 25.09 -10.19
N ALA A 96 5.64 24.27 -10.00
CA ALA A 96 4.24 24.73 -9.97
C ALA A 96 3.98 25.82 -8.89
N SER A 97 4.63 25.70 -7.74
CA SER A 97 4.58 26.73 -6.68
C SER A 97 5.16 28.07 -7.15
N GLU A 98 6.23 28.05 -7.94
CA GLU A 98 6.87 29.25 -8.48
C GLU A 98 5.99 29.87 -9.57
N VAL A 99 5.37 29.06 -10.44
CA VAL A 99 4.36 29.53 -11.41
C VAL A 99 3.20 30.21 -10.69
N ARG A 100 2.69 29.61 -9.60
CA ARG A 100 1.65 30.19 -8.74
C ARG A 100 2.06 31.54 -8.14
N GLU A 101 3.31 31.69 -7.73
CA GLU A 101 3.80 32.93 -7.12
C GLU A 101 3.99 34.08 -8.13
N THR A 102 4.04 33.77 -9.43
CA THR A 102 4.08 34.82 -10.46
C THR A 102 2.76 35.57 -10.57
N SER A 103 2.84 36.88 -10.85
CA SER A 103 1.65 37.70 -11.14
C SER A 103 0.88 37.18 -12.36
N LEU A 104 1.59 36.68 -13.38
CA LEU A 104 0.97 36.13 -14.58
C LEU A 104 0.18 34.84 -14.30
N GLY A 105 0.75 33.92 -13.53
CA GLY A 105 0.09 32.69 -13.08
C GLY A 105 -1.21 32.97 -12.34
N MET A 106 -1.15 33.88 -11.36
CA MET A 106 -2.35 34.29 -10.62
C MET A 106 -3.39 34.98 -11.50
N ILE A 107 -2.99 35.84 -12.44
CA ILE A 107 -3.93 36.49 -13.37
C ILE A 107 -4.66 35.45 -14.22
N ILE A 108 -3.95 34.48 -14.79
CA ILE A 108 -4.55 33.41 -15.61
C ILE A 108 -5.56 32.62 -14.77
N PHE A 109 -5.19 32.19 -13.57
CA PHE A 109 -6.07 31.45 -12.66
C PHE A 109 -7.32 32.26 -12.25
N VAL A 110 -7.14 33.54 -11.88
CA VAL A 110 -8.23 34.44 -11.49
C VAL A 110 -9.18 34.69 -12.66
N CYS A 111 -8.66 34.93 -13.87
CA CYS A 111 -9.47 35.09 -15.08
C CYS A 111 -10.30 33.83 -15.37
N PHE A 112 -9.67 32.65 -15.33
CA PHE A 112 -10.34 31.36 -15.48
C PHE A 112 -11.48 31.18 -14.47
N THR A 113 -11.22 31.50 -13.19
CA THR A 113 -12.19 31.38 -12.10
C THR A 113 -13.35 32.36 -12.27
N ILE A 114 -13.07 33.64 -12.56
CA ILE A 114 -14.09 34.68 -12.76
C ILE A 114 -15.01 34.34 -13.94
N VAL A 115 -14.45 33.92 -15.07
CA VAL A 115 -15.24 33.56 -16.25
C VAL A 115 -16.17 32.38 -15.95
N SER A 116 -15.65 31.35 -15.27
CA SER A 116 -16.44 30.17 -14.87
C SER A 116 -17.56 30.56 -13.90
N TYR A 117 -17.28 31.42 -12.92
CA TYR A 117 -18.28 31.92 -11.96
C TYR A 117 -19.35 32.81 -12.59
N ILE A 118 -18.96 33.72 -13.49
CA ILE A 118 -19.91 34.57 -14.21
C ILE A 118 -20.84 33.70 -15.07
N LEU A 119 -20.29 32.70 -15.77
CA LEU A 119 -21.09 31.75 -16.53
C LEU A 119 -22.08 31.02 -15.62
N PHE A 120 -21.62 30.50 -14.49
CA PHE A 120 -22.48 29.77 -13.56
C PHE A 120 -23.57 30.65 -12.94
N ALA A 121 -23.21 31.85 -12.49
CA ALA A 121 -24.16 32.84 -12.00
C ALA A 121 -25.22 33.19 -13.06
N LYS A 122 -24.82 33.46 -14.31
CA LYS A 122 -25.75 33.74 -15.41
C LYS A 122 -26.76 32.61 -15.63
N LEU A 123 -26.31 31.35 -15.58
CA LEU A 123 -27.20 30.20 -15.72
C LEU A 123 -28.12 30.02 -14.51
N ILE A 124 -27.62 30.27 -13.29
CA ILE A 124 -28.45 30.30 -12.08
C ILE A 124 -29.55 31.36 -12.21
N TYR A 125 -29.21 32.60 -12.61
CA TYR A 125 -30.21 33.65 -12.81
C TYR A 125 -31.22 33.30 -13.91
N LYS A 126 -30.79 32.57 -14.95
CA LYS A 126 -31.66 32.10 -16.02
C LYS A 126 -32.66 31.06 -15.53
N TYR A 127 -32.21 30.04 -14.79
CA TYR A 127 -33.02 28.84 -14.48
C TYR A 127 -33.62 28.81 -13.07
N LYS A 128 -33.11 29.60 -12.12
CA LYS A 128 -33.75 29.74 -10.80
C LYS A 128 -35.04 30.56 -10.94
N ASN A 129 -36.13 30.03 -10.39
CA ASN A 129 -37.42 30.72 -10.34
C ASN A 129 -37.49 31.69 -9.14
N GLY A 130 -38.31 32.73 -9.30
CA GLY A 130 -38.60 33.72 -8.26
C GLY A 130 -38.03 35.11 -8.57
N SER A 131 -38.17 36.01 -7.59
CA SER A 131 -37.70 37.39 -7.69
C SER A 131 -36.19 37.49 -7.85
N PHE A 132 -35.69 38.63 -8.36
CA PHE A 132 -34.25 38.91 -8.43
C PHE A 132 -33.56 38.63 -7.09
N ALA A 133 -34.15 39.07 -5.97
CA ALA A 133 -33.63 38.81 -4.64
C ALA A 133 -33.50 37.32 -4.31
N ASN A 134 -34.50 36.49 -4.65
CA ASN A 134 -34.42 35.04 -4.45
C ASN A 134 -33.30 34.41 -5.29
N LYS A 135 -33.15 34.85 -6.54
CA LYS A 135 -32.08 34.37 -7.43
C LYS A 135 -30.71 34.78 -6.91
N SER A 136 -30.56 36.01 -6.42
CA SER A 136 -29.32 36.52 -5.82
C SER A 136 -28.95 35.76 -4.55
N LEU A 137 -29.92 35.50 -3.65
CA LEU A 137 -29.69 34.70 -2.44
C LEU A 137 -29.24 33.28 -2.78
N PHE A 138 -29.93 32.62 -3.72
CA PHE A 138 -29.53 31.30 -4.18
C PHE A 138 -28.13 31.30 -4.77
N ALA A 139 -27.83 32.24 -5.67
CA ALA A 139 -26.52 32.36 -6.29
C ALA A 139 -25.43 32.58 -5.23
N PHE A 140 -25.65 33.46 -4.26
CA PHE A 140 -24.70 33.72 -3.18
C PHE A 140 -24.44 32.46 -2.34
N PHE A 141 -25.48 31.85 -1.78
CA PHE A 141 -25.32 30.70 -0.87
C PHE A 141 -24.88 29.41 -1.56
N THR A 142 -24.94 29.34 -2.89
CA THR A 142 -24.38 28.20 -3.64
C THR A 142 -22.97 28.48 -4.12
N LEU A 143 -22.68 29.66 -4.69
CA LEU A 143 -21.34 30.00 -5.20
C LEU A 143 -20.31 30.25 -4.09
N PHE A 144 -20.77 30.58 -2.88
CA PHE A 144 -19.97 30.76 -1.68
C PHE A 144 -20.32 29.73 -0.59
N SER A 145 -20.84 28.56 -0.98
CA SER A 145 -20.98 27.43 -0.06
C SER A 145 -19.64 26.80 0.25
N PHE A 146 -19.55 26.01 1.31
CA PHE A 146 -18.32 25.33 1.69
C PHE A 146 -17.71 24.47 0.57
N PRO A 147 -18.45 23.57 -0.13
CA PRO A 147 -17.90 22.82 -1.27
C PRO A 147 -17.36 23.68 -2.41
N MET A 148 -17.95 24.85 -2.67
CA MET A 148 -17.51 25.75 -3.73
C MET A 148 -16.28 26.56 -3.33
N ILE A 149 -16.18 26.98 -2.07
CA ILE A 149 -14.96 27.62 -1.55
C ILE A 149 -13.80 26.61 -1.59
N TYR A 150 -14.03 25.37 -1.14
CA TYR A 150 -13.04 24.31 -1.22
C TYR A 150 -12.64 24.01 -2.68
N LEU A 151 -13.60 24.03 -3.61
CA LEU A 151 -13.33 23.87 -5.05
C LEU A 151 -12.40 24.95 -5.61
N ILE A 152 -12.61 26.21 -5.22
CA ILE A 152 -11.73 27.32 -5.61
C ILE A 152 -10.37 27.19 -4.92
N GLU A 153 -10.35 26.92 -3.61
CA GLU A 153 -9.12 26.81 -2.82
C GLU A 153 -8.20 25.74 -3.39
N ARG A 154 -8.74 24.62 -3.89
CA ARG A 154 -7.94 23.63 -4.62
C ARG A 154 -7.52 24.08 -6.02
N GLY A 155 -8.27 24.96 -6.67
CA GLY A 155 -8.06 25.37 -8.05
C GLY A 155 -8.58 24.34 -9.07
N ASN A 156 -9.60 23.57 -8.71
CA ASN A 156 -9.99 22.41 -9.52
C ASN A 156 -10.94 22.78 -10.68
N ILE A 157 -10.72 22.18 -11.85
CA ILE A 157 -11.43 22.47 -13.10
C ILE A 157 -12.94 22.15 -13.07
N ILE A 158 -13.44 21.43 -12.06
CA ILE A 158 -14.88 21.16 -11.88
C ILE A 158 -15.72 22.45 -11.85
N VAL A 159 -15.13 23.60 -11.49
CA VAL A 159 -15.81 24.90 -11.53
C VAL A 159 -16.40 25.22 -12.92
N LEU A 160 -15.79 24.73 -14.00
CA LEU A 160 -16.30 24.86 -15.38
C LEU A 160 -17.32 23.77 -15.74
N VAL A 161 -17.25 22.60 -15.12
CA VAL A 161 -18.17 21.47 -15.40
C VAL A 161 -19.59 21.78 -14.91
N LEU A 162 -19.72 22.39 -13.72
CA LEU A 162 -21.01 22.70 -13.10
C LEU A 162 -21.94 23.55 -13.99
N PRO A 163 -21.52 24.69 -14.56
CA PRO A 163 -22.38 25.45 -15.47
C PRO A 163 -22.74 24.69 -16.74
N LEU A 164 -21.81 23.91 -17.31
CA LEU A 164 -22.07 23.12 -18.52
C LEU A 164 -23.15 22.06 -18.26
N LEU A 165 -23.06 21.35 -17.15
CA LEU A 165 -24.09 20.39 -16.73
C LEU A 165 -25.41 21.07 -16.39
N LEU A 166 -25.40 22.24 -15.76
CA LEU A 166 -26.62 23.00 -15.48
C LEU A 166 -27.33 23.39 -16.79
N TYR A 167 -26.58 23.81 -17.82
CA TYR A 167 -27.16 24.07 -19.14
C TYR A 167 -27.73 22.78 -19.75
N PHE A 168 -26.98 21.67 -19.70
CA PHE A 168 -27.43 20.38 -20.21
C PHE A 168 -28.77 19.96 -19.60
N VAL A 169 -28.88 19.87 -18.27
CA VAL A 169 -30.12 19.37 -17.63
C VAL A 169 -31.34 20.24 -17.88
N ASN A 170 -31.15 21.52 -18.24
CA ASN A 170 -32.25 22.43 -18.56
C ASN A 170 -32.64 22.43 -20.05
N GLU A 171 -31.77 21.98 -20.96
CA GLU A 171 -31.98 22.16 -22.41
C GLU A 171 -31.79 20.86 -23.23
N TYR A 172 -31.41 19.74 -22.61
CA TYR A 172 -31.16 18.46 -23.30
C TYR A 172 -32.39 17.90 -24.03
N ASP A 173 -33.58 18.34 -23.63
CA ASP A 173 -34.85 17.93 -24.20
C ASP A 173 -35.68 19.10 -24.74
N SER A 174 -35.05 20.27 -24.91
CA SER A 174 -35.64 21.49 -25.48
C SER A 174 -36.22 21.22 -26.87
N ASP A 175 -37.39 21.79 -27.17
CA ASP A 175 -37.99 21.74 -28.51
C ASP A 175 -37.13 22.49 -29.53
N VAL A 176 -36.34 23.46 -29.07
CA VAL A 176 -35.46 24.28 -29.90
C VAL A 176 -34.17 23.51 -30.23
N LYS A 177 -34.00 23.15 -31.50
CA LYS A 177 -32.91 22.29 -31.99
C LYS A 177 -31.52 22.79 -31.56
N TYR A 178 -31.18 24.07 -31.76
CA TYR A 178 -29.82 24.54 -31.44
C TYR A 178 -29.52 24.46 -29.93
N LYS A 179 -30.50 24.72 -29.06
CA LYS A 179 -30.33 24.61 -27.60
C LYS A 179 -30.07 23.17 -27.19
N ARG A 180 -30.80 22.24 -27.80
CA ARG A 180 -30.64 20.80 -27.57
C ARG A 180 -29.27 20.29 -28.03
N HIS A 181 -28.80 20.70 -29.20
CA HIS A 181 -27.45 20.36 -29.67
C HIS A 181 -26.37 20.98 -28.77
N LEU A 182 -26.54 22.23 -28.34
CA LEU A 182 -25.62 22.88 -27.40
C LEU A 182 -25.58 22.15 -26.06
N ALA A 183 -26.72 21.67 -25.55
CA ALA A 183 -26.77 20.84 -24.35
C ALA A 183 -25.91 19.58 -24.51
N TYR A 184 -26.01 18.88 -25.63
CA TYR A 184 -25.21 17.68 -25.89
C TYR A 184 -23.72 17.98 -25.97
N ILE A 185 -23.34 19.13 -26.55
CA ILE A 185 -21.96 19.61 -26.57
C ILE A 185 -21.49 19.94 -25.14
N CYS A 186 -22.31 20.61 -24.34
CA CYS A 186 -21.98 20.89 -22.92
C CYS A 186 -21.73 19.60 -22.13
N LEU A 187 -22.55 18.56 -22.34
CA LEU A 187 -22.32 17.26 -21.71
C LEU A 187 -21.04 16.61 -22.25
N ALA A 188 -20.80 16.62 -23.55
CA ALA A 188 -19.60 16.05 -24.17
C ALA A 188 -18.32 16.71 -23.62
N ILE A 189 -18.28 18.04 -23.53
CA ILE A 189 -17.17 18.79 -22.92
C ILE A 189 -17.05 18.45 -21.43
N SER A 190 -18.15 18.37 -20.70
CA SER A 190 -18.14 17.97 -19.28
C SER A 190 -17.48 16.61 -19.08
N VAL A 191 -17.80 15.62 -19.92
CA VAL A 191 -17.20 14.27 -19.91
C VAL A 191 -15.72 14.31 -20.28
N ALA A 192 -15.35 15.12 -21.26
CA ALA A 192 -13.97 15.34 -21.67
C ALA A 192 -13.15 16.16 -20.66
N ILE A 193 -13.80 16.81 -19.68
CA ILE A 193 -13.14 17.42 -18.52
C ILE A 193 -13.02 16.41 -17.37
N LYS A 194 -14.14 15.77 -17.02
CA LYS A 194 -14.20 14.73 -16.01
C LYS A 194 -15.14 13.62 -16.48
N ILE A 195 -14.67 12.38 -16.46
CA ILE A 195 -15.40 11.25 -17.06
C ILE A 195 -16.79 11.03 -16.43
N TYR A 196 -16.93 11.22 -15.11
CA TYR A 196 -18.14 10.87 -14.35
C TYR A 196 -19.44 11.58 -14.77
N PRO A 197 -19.45 12.87 -15.18
CA PRO A 197 -20.55 13.51 -15.89
C PRO A 197 -21.29 12.67 -16.94
N VAL A 198 -20.69 11.62 -17.51
CA VAL A 198 -21.31 10.72 -18.48
C VAL A 198 -22.66 10.15 -18.03
N PHE A 199 -22.87 9.96 -16.72
CA PHE A 199 -24.13 9.46 -16.17
C PHE A 199 -25.33 10.38 -16.45
N PHE A 200 -25.12 11.69 -16.62
CA PHE A 200 -26.17 12.61 -17.06
C PHE A 200 -26.69 12.29 -18.47
N GLY A 201 -25.88 11.67 -19.32
CA GLY A 201 -26.28 11.22 -20.65
C GLY A 201 -27.39 10.15 -20.63
N LEU A 202 -27.52 9.40 -19.52
CA LEU A 202 -28.57 8.39 -19.36
C LEU A 202 -29.99 9.00 -19.37
N LEU A 203 -30.13 10.29 -19.07
CA LEU A 203 -31.41 11.01 -19.17
C LEU A 203 -32.00 10.95 -20.59
N LEU A 204 -31.15 10.89 -21.62
CA LEU A 204 -31.59 10.81 -23.02
C LEU A 204 -32.34 9.51 -23.35
N LEU A 205 -32.11 8.45 -22.58
CA LEU A 205 -32.73 7.13 -22.76
C LEU A 205 -34.20 7.10 -22.27
N LYS A 206 -34.61 8.07 -21.45
CA LYS A 206 -35.97 8.09 -20.88
C LYS A 206 -37.04 8.47 -21.91
N LYS A 207 -36.68 9.14 -23.01
CA LYS A 207 -37.64 9.56 -24.03
C LYS A 207 -37.80 8.50 -25.13
N LYS A 208 -39.05 8.09 -25.40
CA LYS A 208 -39.40 7.22 -26.53
C LYS A 208 -39.06 7.91 -27.85
N LYS A 209 -38.47 7.18 -28.80
CA LYS A 209 -38.10 7.64 -30.16
C LYS A 209 -36.99 8.72 -30.22
N ASN A 210 -36.01 8.69 -29.31
CA ASN A 210 -34.93 9.68 -29.25
C ASN A 210 -33.57 9.22 -29.84
N PHE A 211 -33.53 8.11 -30.59
CA PHE A 211 -32.29 7.44 -31.00
C PHE A 211 -31.32 8.34 -31.78
N LYS A 212 -31.83 9.18 -32.69
CA LYS A 212 -31.01 10.13 -33.47
C LYS A 212 -30.26 11.12 -32.56
N ASN A 213 -30.93 11.66 -31.54
CA ASN A 213 -30.32 12.61 -30.62
C ASN A 213 -29.32 11.93 -29.67
N ILE A 214 -29.59 10.68 -29.26
CA ILE A 214 -28.62 9.88 -28.48
C ILE A 214 -27.35 9.66 -29.30
N LEU A 215 -27.47 9.25 -30.56
CA LEU A 215 -26.33 9.03 -31.45
C LEU A 215 -25.53 10.32 -31.67
N LEU A 216 -26.21 11.47 -31.82
CA LEU A 216 -25.56 12.78 -31.90
C LEU A 216 -24.80 13.14 -30.62
N CYS A 217 -25.38 12.87 -29.45
CA CYS A 217 -24.69 13.11 -28.18
C CYS A 217 -23.46 12.22 -28.02
N ILE A 218 -23.55 10.95 -28.41
CA ILE A 218 -22.42 10.01 -28.43
C ILE A 218 -21.35 10.49 -29.41
N PHE A 219 -21.74 10.95 -30.59
CA PHE A 219 -20.82 11.51 -31.59
C PHE A 219 -20.07 12.73 -31.03
N TYR A 220 -20.76 13.69 -30.41
CA TYR A 220 -20.09 14.82 -29.76
C TYR A 220 -19.15 14.37 -28.64
N GLY A 221 -19.58 13.42 -27.81
CA GLY A 221 -18.74 12.83 -26.77
C GLY A 221 -17.47 12.21 -27.36
N ALA A 222 -17.59 11.42 -28.42
CA ALA A 222 -16.45 10.79 -29.09
C ALA A 222 -15.51 11.84 -29.68
N VAL A 223 -16.03 12.90 -30.31
CA VAL A 223 -15.21 13.99 -30.86
C VAL A 223 -14.42 14.68 -29.75
N PHE A 224 -15.08 15.19 -28.71
CA PHE A 224 -14.40 15.95 -27.65
C PHE A 224 -13.49 15.10 -26.77
N PHE A 225 -13.75 13.79 -26.66
CA PHE A 225 -12.92 12.89 -25.85
C PHE A 225 -11.74 12.30 -26.64
N PHE A 226 -11.98 11.82 -27.87
CA PHE A 226 -10.98 11.06 -28.61
C PHE A 226 -10.10 11.90 -29.55
N VAL A 227 -10.64 12.94 -30.19
CA VAL A 227 -9.84 13.78 -31.11
C VAL A 227 -8.65 14.44 -30.42
N PRO A 228 -8.76 14.94 -29.17
CA PRO A 228 -7.62 15.54 -28.50
C PRO A 228 -6.41 14.60 -28.30
N PHE A 229 -6.59 13.27 -28.29
CA PHE A 229 -5.46 12.32 -28.23
C PHE A 229 -4.46 12.52 -29.37
N ILE A 230 -4.89 13.00 -30.54
CA ILE A 230 -4.01 13.28 -31.69
C ILE A 230 -2.88 14.25 -31.29
N PHE A 231 -3.15 15.16 -30.35
CA PHE A 231 -2.23 16.23 -29.96
C PHE A 231 -1.42 15.92 -28.68
N VAL A 232 -1.69 14.79 -28.00
CA VAL A 232 -1.06 14.44 -26.71
C VAL A 232 -0.44 13.05 -26.72
N GLY A 233 0.17 12.64 -27.84
CA GLY A 233 0.91 11.37 -27.94
C GLY A 233 0.12 10.20 -28.53
N GLY A 234 -1.08 10.44 -29.08
CA GLY A 234 -1.88 9.46 -29.82
C GLY A 234 -2.74 8.54 -28.94
N PHE A 235 -3.45 7.62 -29.60
CA PHE A 235 -4.42 6.73 -28.94
C PHE A 235 -3.80 5.70 -27.99
N SER A 236 -2.49 5.43 -28.09
CA SER A 236 -1.76 4.57 -27.14
C SER A 236 -1.85 5.09 -25.70
N GLN A 237 -1.98 6.41 -25.54
CA GLN A 237 -2.07 7.06 -24.22
C GLN A 237 -3.37 6.78 -23.47
N LEU A 238 -4.41 6.26 -24.13
CA LEU A 238 -5.64 5.88 -23.45
C LEU A 238 -5.39 4.80 -22.38
N GLY A 239 -4.51 3.85 -22.66
CA GLY A 239 -4.12 2.82 -21.69
C GLY A 239 -3.39 3.40 -20.48
N VAL A 240 -2.51 4.39 -20.71
CA VAL A 240 -1.75 5.09 -19.68
C VAL A 240 -2.67 5.93 -18.80
N LEU A 241 -3.60 6.68 -19.40
CA LEU A 241 -4.62 7.45 -18.66
C LEU A 241 -5.45 6.55 -17.73
N ILE A 242 -5.91 5.39 -18.20
CA ILE A 242 -6.66 4.44 -17.37
C ILE A 242 -5.79 3.95 -16.20
N HIS A 243 -4.52 3.64 -16.46
CA HIS A 243 -3.57 3.25 -15.41
C HIS A 243 -3.39 4.35 -14.37
N ASN A 244 -3.13 5.59 -14.79
CA ASN A 244 -2.93 6.74 -13.90
C ASN A 244 -4.16 7.00 -13.01
N ILE A 245 -5.37 6.91 -13.57
CA ILE A 245 -6.62 7.05 -12.80
C ILE A 245 -6.73 5.98 -11.71
N LEU A 246 -6.41 4.72 -12.03
CA LEU A 246 -6.47 3.61 -11.07
C LEU A 246 -5.40 3.75 -9.97
N TYR A 247 -4.17 4.09 -10.35
CA TYR A 247 -3.06 4.32 -9.42
C TYR A 247 -3.39 5.44 -8.43
N THR A 248 -3.76 6.61 -8.97
CA THR A 248 -4.09 7.80 -8.18
C THR A 248 -5.25 7.53 -7.22
N SER A 249 -6.24 6.73 -7.66
CA SER A 249 -7.35 6.34 -6.78
C SER A 249 -6.92 5.54 -5.57
N SER A 250 -5.93 4.65 -5.73
CA SER A 250 -5.38 3.88 -4.61
C SER A 250 -4.51 4.73 -3.69
N MET A 251 -3.69 5.63 -4.25
CA MET A 251 -2.79 6.52 -3.51
C MET A 251 -3.58 7.43 -2.56
N PHE A 252 -4.53 8.22 -3.09
CA PHE A 252 -5.34 9.14 -2.29
C PHE A 252 -6.33 8.43 -1.36
N GLY A 253 -6.67 7.16 -1.64
CA GLY A 253 -7.42 6.31 -0.73
C GLY A 253 -6.73 6.16 0.63
N SER A 254 -5.39 6.10 0.65
CA SER A 254 -4.58 5.82 1.83
C SER A 254 -4.15 7.05 2.66
N LYS A 255 -4.32 8.28 2.16
CA LYS A 255 -3.83 9.53 2.78
C LYS A 255 -4.63 10.04 4.00
N GLY A 256 -5.31 9.18 4.75
CA GLY A 256 -6.19 9.58 5.86
C GLY A 256 -7.67 9.72 5.49
N PHE A 257 -8.50 10.30 6.36
CA PHE A 257 -9.97 10.35 6.18
C PHE A 257 -10.53 11.74 5.86
N GLY A 258 -9.72 12.78 6.04
CA GLY A 258 -10.10 14.17 5.83
C GLY A 258 -10.52 14.47 4.39
N PHE A 259 -11.50 15.36 4.27
CA PHE A 259 -11.97 15.96 3.02
C PHE A 259 -12.52 14.97 1.97
N LYS A 260 -12.70 13.69 2.29
CA LYS A 260 -13.16 12.66 1.35
C LYS A 260 -14.56 12.15 1.72
N VAL A 261 -15.48 12.18 0.75
CA VAL A 261 -16.91 11.86 0.95
C VAL A 261 -17.39 10.58 0.24
N SER A 262 -16.49 9.88 -0.46
CA SER A 262 -16.80 8.61 -1.14
C SER A 262 -17.24 7.52 -0.16
N ILE A 263 -18.09 6.58 -0.60
CA ILE A 263 -18.58 5.45 0.22
C ILE A 263 -17.42 4.69 0.87
N SER A 264 -16.37 4.36 0.11
CA SER A 264 -15.22 3.61 0.62
C SER A 264 -14.53 4.34 1.78
N ASN A 265 -14.33 5.66 1.67
CA ASN A 265 -13.74 6.48 2.74
C ASN A 265 -14.65 6.51 3.98
N THR A 266 -15.94 6.78 3.80
CA THR A 266 -16.91 6.91 4.90
C THR A 266 -17.06 5.61 5.69
N PHE A 267 -17.13 4.47 5.00
CA PHE A 267 -17.19 3.18 5.67
C PHE A 267 -15.87 2.83 6.36
N SER A 268 -14.73 3.09 5.72
CA SER A 268 -13.42 2.87 6.36
C SER A 268 -13.26 3.71 7.63
N LEU A 269 -13.65 5.00 7.58
CA LEU A 269 -13.69 5.88 8.74
C LEU A 269 -14.52 5.28 9.89
N PHE A 270 -15.75 4.84 9.62
CA PHE A 270 -16.57 4.18 10.66
C PHE A 270 -15.97 2.86 11.13
N GLY A 271 -15.33 2.10 10.24
CA GLY A 271 -14.59 0.89 10.61
C GLY A 271 -13.49 1.15 11.64
N HIS A 272 -12.78 2.27 11.53
CA HIS A 272 -11.79 2.70 12.51
C HIS A 272 -12.44 3.22 13.80
N VAL A 273 -13.48 4.05 13.70
CA VAL A 273 -14.21 4.58 14.88
C VAL A 273 -14.79 3.44 15.74
N PHE A 274 -15.34 2.39 15.11
CA PHE A 274 -15.97 1.26 15.79
C PHE A 274 -15.04 0.05 15.99
N ASN A 275 -13.74 0.16 15.65
CA ASN A 275 -12.75 -0.93 15.75
C ASN A 275 -13.15 -2.23 15.00
N HIS A 276 -13.79 -2.08 13.83
CA HIS A 276 -14.29 -3.17 12.99
C HIS A 276 -13.96 -2.95 11.50
N VAL A 277 -12.73 -2.53 11.20
CA VAL A 277 -12.26 -2.11 9.86
C VAL A 277 -12.69 -3.07 8.73
N ARG A 278 -12.34 -4.36 8.81
CA ARG A 278 -12.66 -5.35 7.75
C ARG A 278 -14.16 -5.51 7.48
N LEU A 279 -14.98 -5.46 8.54
CA LEU A 279 -16.43 -5.60 8.41
C LEU A 279 -17.00 -4.40 7.64
N PHE A 280 -16.58 -3.19 8.03
CA PHE A 280 -17.05 -1.95 7.41
C PHE A 280 -16.51 -1.78 5.98
N GLU A 281 -15.27 -2.17 5.69
CA GLU A 281 -14.75 -2.18 4.32
C GLU A 281 -15.54 -3.13 3.41
N THR A 282 -15.87 -4.33 3.92
CA THR A 282 -16.71 -5.30 3.20
C THR A 282 -18.12 -4.75 2.98
N ALA A 283 -18.72 -4.18 4.03
CA ALA A 283 -20.05 -3.56 3.96
C ALA A 283 -20.07 -2.37 3.00
N GLY A 284 -19.05 -1.52 3.01
CA GLY A 284 -18.89 -0.39 2.11
C GLY A 284 -18.78 -0.82 0.65
N THR A 285 -18.04 -1.90 0.40
CA THR A 285 -17.94 -2.50 -0.95
C THR A 285 -19.30 -2.99 -1.45
N MET A 286 -20.05 -3.70 -0.61
CA MET A 286 -21.40 -4.16 -0.95
C MET A 286 -22.36 -2.99 -1.16
N PHE A 287 -22.30 -1.99 -0.28
CA PHE A 287 -23.11 -0.78 -0.37
C PHE A 287 -22.81 0.02 -1.65
N LEU A 288 -21.55 0.09 -2.07
CA LEU A 288 -21.13 0.71 -3.33
C LEU A 288 -21.72 -0.03 -4.54
N ILE A 289 -21.65 -1.35 -4.58
CA ILE A 289 -22.24 -2.16 -5.66
C ILE A 289 -23.75 -1.93 -5.72
N ILE A 290 -24.44 -1.99 -4.58
CA ILE A 290 -25.88 -1.73 -4.50
C ILE A 290 -26.18 -0.30 -4.97
N THR A 291 -25.37 0.67 -4.58
CA THR A 291 -25.51 2.08 -4.97
C THR A 291 -25.50 2.21 -6.49
N VAL A 292 -24.52 1.60 -7.17
CA VAL A 292 -24.42 1.65 -8.64
C VAL A 292 -25.63 0.95 -9.29
N LEU A 293 -25.93 -0.29 -8.87
CA LEU A 293 -26.99 -1.09 -9.50
C LEU A 293 -28.38 -0.47 -9.32
N ALA A 294 -28.75 -0.12 -8.09
CA ALA A 294 -30.04 0.50 -7.81
C ALA A 294 -30.13 1.92 -8.38
N GLY A 295 -29.02 2.67 -8.40
CA GLY A 295 -28.96 3.99 -9.02
C GLY A 295 -29.25 3.96 -10.51
N LEU A 296 -28.56 3.08 -11.26
CA LEU A 296 -28.80 2.88 -12.68
C LEU A 296 -30.24 2.43 -12.96
N PHE A 297 -30.75 1.51 -12.14
CA PHE A 297 -32.15 1.08 -12.22
C PHE A 297 -33.12 2.26 -12.06
N LEU A 298 -32.95 3.09 -11.02
CA LEU A 298 -33.82 4.23 -10.76
C LEU A 298 -33.72 5.28 -11.86
N ILE A 299 -32.53 5.57 -12.38
CA ILE A 299 -32.33 6.53 -13.47
C ILE A 299 -33.14 6.08 -14.71
N LEU A 300 -33.02 4.81 -15.09
CA LEU A 300 -33.62 4.28 -16.32
C LEU A 300 -35.13 4.04 -16.20
N PHE A 301 -35.62 3.54 -15.06
CA PHE A 301 -36.99 3.04 -14.95
C PHE A 301 -37.92 3.87 -14.10
N ASN A 302 -37.40 4.66 -13.17
CA ASN A 302 -38.25 5.39 -12.26
C ASN A 302 -38.98 6.53 -12.98
N LYS A 303 -40.22 6.79 -12.55
CA LYS A 303 -41.10 7.85 -13.04
C LYS A 303 -41.50 8.74 -11.86
N TRP A 304 -40.52 9.35 -11.23
CA TRP A 304 -40.81 10.41 -10.27
C TRP A 304 -41.51 11.58 -10.95
N ASN A 305 -42.42 12.21 -10.22
CA ASN A 305 -43.07 13.46 -10.65
C ASN A 305 -42.16 14.69 -10.44
N GLU A 306 -40.96 14.50 -9.89
CA GLU A 306 -40.06 15.55 -9.46
C GLU A 306 -38.65 15.28 -10.00
N ASP A 307 -38.25 16.02 -11.04
CA ASP A 307 -37.01 15.75 -11.78
C ASP A 307 -35.74 15.90 -10.92
N TRP A 308 -35.78 16.77 -9.90
CA TRP A 308 -34.65 17.01 -9.00
C TRP A 308 -34.13 15.72 -8.35
N LYS A 309 -35.01 14.73 -8.12
CA LYS A 309 -34.64 13.43 -7.53
C LYS A 309 -33.74 12.62 -8.45
N ILE A 310 -34.02 12.62 -9.76
CA ILE A 310 -33.16 11.93 -10.74
C ILE A 310 -31.80 12.63 -10.81
N TYR A 311 -31.79 13.95 -10.86
CA TYR A 311 -30.55 14.73 -10.88
C TYR A 311 -29.73 14.52 -9.60
N ALA A 312 -30.39 14.36 -8.45
CA ALA A 312 -29.76 14.03 -7.19
C ALA A 312 -29.15 12.62 -7.20
N VAL A 313 -29.86 11.59 -7.67
CA VAL A 313 -29.30 10.24 -7.79
C VAL A 313 -28.06 10.23 -8.70
N ILE A 314 -28.11 10.89 -9.85
CA ILE A 314 -26.95 10.98 -10.75
C ILE A 314 -25.78 11.70 -10.07
N SER A 315 -26.04 12.82 -9.41
CA SER A 315 -25.00 13.59 -8.69
C SER A 315 -24.39 12.78 -7.55
N LEU A 316 -25.21 12.05 -6.78
CA LEU A 316 -24.74 11.17 -5.71
C LEU A 316 -23.86 10.04 -6.23
N ILE A 317 -24.19 9.43 -7.37
CA ILE A 317 -23.32 8.42 -8.00
C ILE A 317 -21.96 9.03 -8.37
N ILE A 318 -21.95 10.23 -8.96
CA ILE A 318 -20.73 10.95 -9.33
C ILE A 318 -19.86 11.26 -8.10
N ILE A 319 -20.48 11.56 -6.94
CA ILE A 319 -19.79 11.92 -5.69
C ILE A 319 -19.32 10.69 -4.91
N LEU A 320 -20.18 9.67 -4.77
CA LEU A 320 -20.01 8.61 -3.78
C LEU A 320 -19.28 7.37 -4.28
N VAL A 321 -19.31 7.10 -5.59
CA VAL A 321 -18.76 5.88 -6.21
C VAL A 321 -17.26 5.94 -6.53
N PRO A 322 -16.65 7.08 -6.91
CA PRO A 322 -15.21 7.12 -7.18
C PRO A 322 -14.36 6.62 -6.00
N GLY A 323 -13.20 6.01 -6.28
CA GLY A 323 -12.31 5.42 -5.27
C GLY A 323 -11.80 6.42 -4.22
N PHE A 324 -11.73 7.69 -4.60
CA PHE A 324 -11.69 8.83 -3.70
C PHE A 324 -12.54 9.94 -4.31
N SER A 325 -13.17 10.75 -3.47
CA SER A 325 -13.89 11.94 -3.91
C SER A 325 -13.79 13.01 -2.85
N TYR A 326 -13.14 14.12 -3.18
CA TYR A 326 -12.98 15.24 -2.25
C TYR A 326 -14.27 16.06 -2.09
N ILE A 327 -14.34 16.87 -1.04
CA ILE A 327 -15.50 17.71 -0.69
C ILE A 327 -15.95 18.61 -1.84
N TYR A 328 -15.05 19.13 -2.68
CA TYR A 328 -15.47 19.93 -3.84
C TYR A 328 -16.44 19.19 -4.77
N SER A 329 -16.44 17.85 -4.80
CA SER A 329 -17.38 17.06 -5.61
C SER A 329 -18.83 17.27 -5.17
N VAL A 330 -19.08 17.63 -3.91
CA VAL A 330 -20.42 17.92 -3.38
C VAL A 330 -21.07 19.07 -4.13
N ALA A 331 -20.30 19.93 -4.80
CA ALA A 331 -20.81 20.99 -5.67
C ALA A 331 -21.72 20.49 -6.81
N TYR A 332 -21.62 19.23 -7.25
CA TYR A 332 -22.57 18.64 -8.20
C TYR A 332 -24.01 18.67 -7.67
N MET A 333 -24.22 18.66 -6.34
CA MET A 333 -25.52 18.74 -5.70
C MET A 333 -26.20 20.12 -5.83
N ILE A 334 -25.49 21.15 -6.31
CA ILE A 334 -26.11 22.46 -6.63
C ILE A 334 -27.16 22.30 -7.73
N ILE A 335 -26.92 21.39 -8.69
CA ILE A 335 -27.85 21.12 -9.79
C ILE A 335 -29.21 20.64 -9.25
N PRO A 336 -29.33 19.50 -8.53
CA PRO A 336 -30.60 19.07 -7.97
C PRO A 336 -31.16 20.08 -6.95
N LEU A 337 -30.32 20.77 -6.17
CA LEU A 337 -30.79 21.79 -5.23
C LEU A 337 -31.57 22.92 -5.93
N LEU A 338 -31.10 23.39 -7.08
CA LEU A 338 -31.79 24.43 -7.86
C LEU A 338 -33.21 24.00 -8.23
N PHE A 339 -33.38 22.76 -8.71
CA PHE A 339 -34.69 22.23 -9.08
C PHE A 339 -35.56 21.96 -7.85
N PHE A 340 -34.98 21.46 -6.75
CA PHE A 340 -35.68 21.26 -5.49
C PHE A 340 -36.23 22.58 -4.93
N LEU A 341 -35.42 23.64 -4.89
CA LEU A 341 -35.85 24.97 -4.41
C LEU A 341 -36.70 25.76 -5.43
N ASN A 342 -36.86 25.24 -6.65
CA ASN A 342 -37.83 25.75 -7.64
C ASN A 342 -39.23 25.14 -7.46
N LYS A 343 -39.39 24.15 -6.59
CA LYS A 343 -40.66 23.48 -6.34
C LYS A 343 -41.70 24.47 -5.80
N LYS A 344 -42.90 24.42 -6.38
CA LYS A 344 -44.03 25.27 -5.97
C LYS A 344 -44.74 24.71 -4.74
N GLU A 345 -45.02 23.42 -4.75
CA GLU A 345 -45.74 22.72 -3.67
C GLU A 345 -44.75 22.07 -2.70
N ILE A 346 -44.91 22.27 -1.40
CA ILE A 346 -44.01 21.71 -0.38
C ILE A 346 -44.74 20.63 0.41
N LYS A 347 -44.13 19.45 0.49
CA LYS A 347 -44.56 18.31 1.32
C LYS A 347 -43.74 18.30 2.62
N TRP A 348 -44.26 17.66 3.66
CA TRP A 348 -43.52 17.55 4.92
C TRP A 348 -42.14 16.90 4.78
N ILE A 349 -42.02 15.84 3.96
CA ILE A 349 -40.73 15.18 3.68
C ILE A 349 -39.70 16.11 3.03
N ASP A 350 -40.14 17.19 2.35
CA ASP A 350 -39.23 18.15 1.74
C ASP A 350 -38.45 18.95 2.79
N TYR A 351 -38.93 19.10 4.03
CA TYR A 351 -38.13 19.69 5.10
C TYR A 351 -36.93 18.81 5.46
N ILE A 352 -37.08 17.48 5.43
CA ILE A 352 -35.98 16.54 5.66
C ILE A 352 -34.96 16.65 4.53
N TYR A 353 -35.40 16.63 3.27
CA TYR A 353 -34.50 16.84 2.12
C TYR A 353 -33.80 18.20 2.18
N SER A 354 -34.51 19.25 2.59
CA SER A 354 -33.92 20.58 2.78
C SER A 354 -32.82 20.57 3.83
N LEU A 355 -33.01 19.89 4.97
CA LEU A 355 -31.97 19.76 6.01
C LEU A 355 -30.75 18.98 5.51
N LEU A 356 -30.97 17.91 4.74
CA LEU A 356 -29.88 17.12 4.14
C LEU A 356 -29.09 17.93 3.11
N PHE A 357 -29.76 18.75 2.29
CA PHE A 357 -29.07 19.70 1.42
C PHE A 357 -28.29 20.73 2.24
N ILE A 358 -28.88 21.32 3.26
CA ILE A 358 -28.20 22.31 4.12
C ILE A 358 -26.91 21.70 4.69
N ALA A 359 -26.97 20.50 5.25
CA ALA A 359 -25.81 19.79 5.81
C ALA A 359 -24.66 19.56 4.80
N GLN A 360 -24.93 19.63 3.50
CA GLN A 360 -23.94 19.49 2.42
C GLN A 360 -23.30 20.82 1.99
N PHE A 361 -23.84 21.97 2.39
CA PHE A 361 -23.40 23.28 1.87
C PHE A 361 -22.93 24.27 2.95
N ILE A 362 -23.28 24.03 4.21
CA ILE A 362 -22.98 24.94 5.32
C ILE A 362 -21.52 24.85 5.81
N PHE A 363 -21.10 25.91 6.50
CA PHE A 363 -19.80 25.95 7.17
C PHE A 363 -19.92 25.30 8.56
N LEU A 364 -19.21 24.18 8.74
CA LEU A 364 -19.14 23.48 10.02
C LEU A 364 -17.73 23.63 10.60
N VAL A 365 -17.57 24.69 11.39
CA VAL A 365 -16.31 25.03 12.05
C VAL A 365 -16.21 24.36 13.42
N ALA A 366 -15.13 23.63 13.65
CA ALA A 366 -14.78 23.05 14.95
C ALA A 366 -13.26 23.03 15.13
N LYS A 367 -12.81 22.98 16.39
CA LYS A 367 -11.40 22.77 16.73
C LYS A 367 -11.07 21.29 16.52
N THR A 368 -10.06 20.99 15.73
CA THR A 368 -9.69 19.64 15.26
C THR A 368 -9.32 18.68 16.38
N ASP A 369 -8.63 19.20 17.40
CA ASP A 369 -7.85 18.38 18.34
C ASP A 369 -8.71 17.59 19.34
N GLU A 370 -10.01 17.90 19.44
CA GLU A 370 -10.89 17.37 20.49
C GLU A 370 -11.88 16.31 19.99
N LEU A 371 -12.27 16.32 18.71
CA LEU A 371 -13.36 15.48 18.21
C LEU A 371 -12.89 14.11 17.69
N PHE A 372 -11.69 14.07 17.08
CA PHE A 372 -11.17 12.87 16.42
C PHE A 372 -9.68 12.61 16.71
N PRO A 373 -9.23 12.56 17.98
CA PRO A 373 -7.79 12.51 18.33
C PRO A 373 -7.05 11.32 17.69
N SER A 374 -7.74 10.18 17.55
CA SER A 374 -7.21 8.95 16.95
C SER A 374 -6.83 9.07 15.47
N PHE A 375 -7.21 10.18 14.82
CA PHE A 375 -7.00 10.42 13.39
C PHE A 375 -6.03 11.58 13.11
N ASN A 376 -5.42 12.17 14.14
CA ASN A 376 -4.54 13.35 14.02
C ASN A 376 -3.12 13.04 13.46
N SER A 377 -2.76 11.77 13.31
CA SER A 377 -1.47 11.34 12.75
C SER A 377 -1.51 11.03 11.25
N ALA A 378 -2.65 11.24 10.60
CA ALA A 378 -2.81 11.01 9.17
C ALA A 378 -2.44 12.26 8.35
N GLU A 379 -1.97 12.06 7.11
CA GLU A 379 -1.64 13.18 6.20
C GLU A 379 -2.84 14.13 5.99
N LEU A 380 -4.05 13.57 5.85
CA LEU A 380 -5.31 14.32 5.83
C LEU A 380 -6.17 14.01 7.05
N ASN A 381 -6.09 14.88 8.04
CA ASN A 381 -6.83 14.78 9.30
C ASN A 381 -8.36 14.84 9.08
N CYS A 382 -9.08 13.98 9.80
CA CYS A 382 -10.53 13.96 9.75
C CYS A 382 -11.11 15.23 10.38
N ASN A 383 -12.09 15.85 9.72
CA ASN A 383 -12.78 17.03 10.21
C ASN A 383 -14.30 16.82 10.26
N ILE A 384 -14.98 17.60 11.10
CA ILE A 384 -16.42 17.45 11.33
C ILE A 384 -17.25 17.68 10.06
N ALA A 385 -16.80 18.58 9.17
CA ALA A 385 -17.48 18.85 7.91
C ALA A 385 -17.51 17.58 7.03
N THR A 386 -16.38 16.90 6.89
CA THR A 386 -16.25 15.64 6.14
C THR A 386 -17.23 14.58 6.66
N VAL A 387 -17.35 14.44 7.98
CA VAL A 387 -18.24 13.46 8.61
C VAL A 387 -19.71 13.81 8.34
N VAL A 388 -20.10 15.06 8.58
CA VAL A 388 -21.49 15.50 8.42
C VAL A 388 -21.93 15.43 6.97
N GLU A 389 -21.10 15.88 6.03
CA GLU A 389 -21.40 15.81 4.59
C GLU A 389 -21.52 14.35 4.13
N SER A 390 -20.60 13.49 4.56
CA SER A 390 -20.65 12.06 4.22
C SER A 390 -21.95 11.40 4.71
N ILE A 391 -22.36 11.68 5.96
CA ILE A 391 -23.62 11.17 6.52
C ILE A 391 -24.81 11.75 5.75
N ALA A 392 -24.81 13.06 5.45
CA ALA A 392 -25.90 13.72 4.75
C ALA A 392 -26.09 13.18 3.32
N LEU A 393 -25.00 12.92 2.60
CA LEU A 393 -25.02 12.33 1.27
C LEU A 393 -25.54 10.88 1.29
N LEU A 394 -25.09 10.06 2.25
CA LEU A 394 -25.59 8.69 2.40
C LEU A 394 -27.07 8.66 2.81
N ALA A 395 -27.49 9.53 3.72
CA ALA A 395 -28.90 9.65 4.11
C ALA A 395 -29.77 10.11 2.94
N MET A 396 -29.31 11.09 2.16
CA MET A 396 -29.98 11.54 0.92
C MET A 396 -30.13 10.38 -0.07
N LEU A 397 -29.06 9.60 -0.28
CA LEU A 397 -29.06 8.44 -1.16
C LEU A 397 -30.10 7.40 -0.72
N VAL A 398 -30.08 7.00 0.56
CA VAL A 398 -31.00 6.00 1.10
C VAL A 398 -32.46 6.46 0.98
N LEU A 399 -32.76 7.71 1.34
CA LEU A 399 -34.12 8.24 1.23
C LEU A 399 -34.62 8.27 -0.21
N LEU A 400 -33.79 8.72 -1.16
CA LEU A 400 -34.13 8.71 -2.57
C LEU A 400 -34.31 7.28 -3.09
N TYR A 401 -33.49 6.33 -2.66
CA TYR A 401 -33.60 4.95 -3.13
C TYR A 401 -34.88 4.29 -2.62
N LEU A 402 -35.20 4.49 -1.33
CA LEU A 402 -36.46 4.03 -0.75
C LEU A 402 -37.68 4.65 -1.45
N ASP A 403 -37.70 5.97 -1.61
CA ASP A 403 -38.78 6.68 -2.31
C ASP A 403 -38.93 6.20 -3.77
N GLY A 404 -37.81 5.93 -4.44
CA GLY A 404 -37.79 5.47 -5.81
C GLY A 404 -38.31 4.06 -5.99
N ILE A 405 -37.88 3.14 -5.12
CA ILE A 405 -38.35 1.75 -5.11
C ILE A 405 -39.85 1.71 -4.80
N ILE A 406 -40.31 2.45 -3.80
CA ILE A 406 -41.74 2.54 -3.44
C ILE A 406 -42.55 3.09 -4.62
N THR A 407 -42.08 4.17 -5.25
CA THR A 407 -42.75 4.78 -6.42
C THR A 407 -42.85 3.80 -7.58
N PHE A 408 -41.78 3.06 -7.87
CA PHE A 408 -41.76 2.05 -8.93
C PHE A 408 -42.80 0.94 -8.68
N PHE A 409 -42.83 0.35 -7.47
CA PHE A 409 -43.79 -0.71 -7.13
C PHE A 409 -45.25 -0.23 -7.10
N ARG A 410 -45.48 1.01 -6.67
CA ARG A 410 -46.82 1.60 -6.69
C ARG A 410 -47.34 1.75 -8.13
N LEU A 411 -46.50 2.20 -9.06
CA LEU A 411 -46.89 2.38 -10.47
C LEU A 411 -46.97 1.05 -11.24
N SER A 412 -46.15 0.06 -10.90
CA SER A 412 -46.19 -1.26 -11.54
C SER A 412 -47.46 -2.05 -11.20
N ARG A 413 -47.99 -1.91 -9.98
CA ARG A 413 -49.27 -2.54 -9.57
C ARG A 413 -50.48 -2.12 -10.41
N HIS A 414 -50.45 -0.94 -11.04
CA HIS A 414 -51.55 -0.42 -11.86
C HIS A 414 -51.35 -0.62 -13.37
N THR A 415 -50.24 -1.22 -13.82
CA THR A 415 -49.94 -1.43 -15.24
C THR A 415 -49.77 -2.92 -15.56
N LYS A 416 -50.73 -3.54 -16.25
CA LYS A 416 -50.70 -4.97 -16.67
C LYS A 416 -49.58 -5.35 -17.66
N ILE A 417 -48.67 -4.43 -18.00
CA ILE A 417 -47.63 -4.64 -19.01
C ILE A 417 -46.35 -3.93 -18.58
N LEU A 418 -45.49 -4.62 -17.84
CA LEU A 418 -44.05 -4.32 -17.85
C LEU A 418 -43.35 -5.51 -18.54
N LYS A 419 -43.57 -5.63 -19.87
CA LYS A 419 -42.65 -6.40 -20.72
C LYS A 419 -41.35 -5.62 -20.79
N ILE A 420 -40.44 -5.84 -19.83
CA ILE A 420 -39.07 -5.33 -19.93
C ILE A 420 -38.43 -6.08 -21.11
N PRO A 421 -38.05 -5.39 -22.20
CA PRO A 421 -37.48 -6.08 -23.36
C PRO A 421 -36.20 -6.81 -22.93
N VAL A 422 -36.04 -8.08 -23.32
CA VAL A 422 -34.86 -8.89 -23.00
C VAL A 422 -33.58 -8.18 -23.43
N ASN A 423 -33.60 -7.48 -24.57
CA ASN A 423 -32.46 -6.69 -25.08
C ASN A 423 -32.07 -5.53 -24.16
N LEU A 424 -33.02 -5.00 -23.38
CA LEU A 424 -32.79 -3.93 -22.40
C LEU A 424 -32.20 -4.51 -21.10
N ILE A 425 -32.63 -5.70 -20.68
CA ILE A 425 -32.00 -6.46 -19.59
C ILE A 425 -30.56 -6.81 -19.97
N VAL A 426 -30.32 -7.19 -21.22
CA VAL A 426 -28.97 -7.46 -21.73
C VAL A 426 -28.13 -6.18 -21.77
N CYS A 427 -28.68 -5.03 -22.21
CA CYS A 427 -27.95 -3.75 -22.13
C CYS A 427 -27.62 -3.35 -20.69
N ILE A 428 -28.56 -3.53 -19.75
CA ILE A 428 -28.32 -3.28 -18.33
C ILE A 428 -27.31 -4.29 -17.78
N ALA A 429 -27.38 -5.56 -18.17
CA ALA A 429 -26.40 -6.56 -17.78
C ALA A 429 -25.01 -6.25 -18.34
N VAL A 430 -24.90 -5.70 -19.55
CA VAL A 430 -23.63 -5.26 -20.16
C VAL A 430 -23.11 -4.00 -19.48
N VAL A 431 -23.96 -3.00 -19.20
CA VAL A 431 -23.56 -1.79 -18.47
C VAL A 431 -23.22 -2.11 -17.02
N CYS A 432 -23.95 -3.00 -16.37
CA CYS A 432 -23.65 -3.53 -15.05
C CYS A 432 -22.38 -4.39 -15.09
N ALA A 433 -22.14 -5.20 -16.12
CA ALA A 433 -20.90 -5.95 -16.28
C ALA A 433 -19.71 -5.01 -16.51
N ILE A 434 -19.88 -3.92 -17.25
CA ILE A 434 -18.85 -2.89 -17.45
C ILE A 434 -18.62 -2.10 -16.17
N ALA A 435 -19.66 -1.66 -15.47
CA ALA A 435 -19.56 -0.92 -14.21
C ALA A 435 -19.03 -1.80 -13.07
N VAL A 436 -19.50 -3.04 -12.97
CA VAL A 436 -18.97 -4.06 -12.06
C VAL A 436 -17.56 -4.44 -12.48
N SER A 437 -17.19 -4.51 -13.76
CA SER A 437 -15.79 -4.73 -14.18
C SER A 437 -14.90 -3.54 -13.88
N GLY A 438 -15.41 -2.30 -13.95
CA GLY A 438 -14.71 -1.09 -13.54
C GLY A 438 -14.51 -1.06 -12.04
N VAL A 439 -15.54 -1.37 -11.26
CA VAL A 439 -15.49 -1.47 -9.79
C VAL A 439 -14.64 -2.69 -9.35
N PHE A 440 -14.73 -3.83 -10.01
CA PHE A 440 -13.87 -5.00 -9.79
C PHE A 440 -12.45 -4.76 -10.31
N SER A 441 -12.20 -3.90 -11.30
CA SER A 441 -10.84 -3.47 -11.64
C SER A 441 -10.24 -2.54 -10.58
N VAL A 442 -11.08 -1.92 -9.74
CA VAL A 442 -10.63 -1.11 -8.60
C VAL A 442 -10.48 -1.97 -7.33
N TYR A 443 -11.38 -2.95 -7.10
CA TYR A 443 -11.41 -3.79 -5.88
C TYR A 443 -10.73 -5.17 -6.01
N TYR A 444 -10.62 -5.68 -7.24
CA TYR A 444 -10.21 -7.04 -7.61
C TYR A 444 -9.28 -7.07 -8.81
N THR A 445 -8.67 -5.93 -9.13
CA THR A 445 -7.25 -6.02 -9.47
C THR A 445 -6.59 -6.22 -8.10
N PRO A 446 -6.30 -7.47 -7.64
CA PRO A 446 -5.06 -7.59 -6.89
C PRO A 446 -4.09 -6.92 -7.83
N SER A 447 -3.42 -5.90 -7.34
CA SER A 447 -2.39 -5.28 -8.10
C SER A 447 -1.46 -6.43 -8.55
N LYS A 448 -1.63 -6.92 -9.79
CA LYS A 448 -0.63 -6.76 -10.81
C LYS A 448 -0.61 -5.25 -11.07
N SER A 449 -0.32 -4.38 -10.10
CA SER A 449 1.06 -4.19 -9.67
C SER A 449 2.03 -4.70 -10.73
N GLY A 450 1.91 -4.12 -11.92
CA GLY A 450 3.08 -3.42 -12.40
C GLY A 450 3.45 -2.40 -11.32
N PHE A 451 4.09 -2.89 -10.26
CA PHE A 451 5.16 -2.16 -9.64
C PHE A 451 6.03 -1.75 -10.81
N SER A 452 6.27 -0.47 -11.02
CA SER A 452 7.63 -0.09 -11.25
C SER A 452 8.05 0.33 -9.83
N VAL A 453 8.91 -0.39 -9.12
CA VAL A 453 10.34 -0.12 -9.26
C VAL A 453 10.56 0.53 -10.63
N THR A 454 10.28 1.83 -10.74
CA THR A 454 11.09 2.68 -11.61
C THR A 454 12.52 2.40 -11.19
N SER A 455 13.49 2.52 -12.09
CA SER A 455 14.91 2.63 -11.75
C SER A 455 15.06 3.05 -10.30
N VAL A 456 15.78 2.29 -9.46
CA VAL A 456 15.96 2.73 -8.08
C VAL A 456 16.94 3.89 -8.10
N GLU A 457 16.50 5.01 -8.67
CA GLU A 457 17.11 6.34 -8.77
C GLU A 457 17.56 6.80 -7.41
N SER A 458 16.94 6.25 -6.37
CA SER A 458 17.18 6.57 -5.00
C SER A 458 18.28 5.74 -4.34
N PHE A 459 18.66 4.56 -4.83
CA PHE A 459 19.79 3.80 -4.26
C PHE A 459 21.12 4.39 -4.71
N THR A 460 21.36 5.66 -4.45
CA THR A 460 22.70 6.25 -4.49
C THR A 460 23.35 6.00 -3.12
N PRO A 461 24.50 5.31 -3.06
CA PRO A 461 25.29 5.25 -1.83
C PRO A 461 25.58 6.67 -1.33
N TYR A 462 25.38 6.93 -0.04
CA TYR A 462 25.67 8.26 0.57
C TYR A 462 27.17 8.56 0.65
N ASP A 463 28.01 7.52 0.56
CA ASP A 463 29.46 7.62 0.47
C ASP A 463 29.93 6.81 -0.74
N ASP A 464 30.37 7.51 -1.78
CA ASP A 464 31.07 6.91 -2.91
C ASP A 464 32.46 6.46 -2.42
N ASP A 465 32.63 5.18 -2.05
CA ASP A 465 33.96 4.58 -2.05
C ASP A 465 34.37 4.36 -3.52
N ASP A 466 34.77 5.47 -4.16
CA ASP A 466 35.05 5.58 -5.60
C ASP A 466 35.96 4.45 -6.09
N LYS A 467 36.91 3.98 -5.26
CA LYS A 467 37.84 2.91 -5.63
C LYS A 467 37.18 1.54 -5.78
N THR A 468 36.23 1.21 -4.92
CA THR A 468 35.51 -0.07 -4.98
C THR A 468 34.58 -0.11 -6.19
N LEU A 469 33.92 1.02 -6.47
CA LEU A 469 33.09 1.20 -7.66
C LEU A 469 33.92 1.21 -8.95
N GLU A 470 35.06 1.89 -8.99
CA GLU A 470 36.00 1.85 -10.11
C GLU A 470 36.50 0.43 -10.38
N SER A 471 36.85 -0.31 -9.34
CA SER A 471 37.27 -1.72 -9.45
C SER A 471 36.15 -2.60 -10.01
N PHE A 472 34.90 -2.33 -9.59
CA PHE A 472 33.73 -3.00 -10.15
C PHE A 472 33.51 -2.64 -11.63
N TYR A 473 33.57 -1.36 -11.99
CA TYR A 473 33.39 -0.90 -13.37
C TYR A 473 34.45 -1.47 -14.30
N SER A 474 35.74 -1.42 -13.91
CA SER A 474 36.83 -2.04 -14.68
C SER A 474 36.59 -3.54 -14.85
N TYR A 475 36.18 -4.27 -13.81
CA TYR A 475 35.86 -5.69 -13.96
C TYR A 475 34.68 -5.95 -14.92
N VAL A 476 33.64 -5.11 -14.90
CA VAL A 476 32.49 -5.27 -15.80
C VAL A 476 32.85 -4.94 -17.24
N ASP A 477 33.71 -3.94 -17.47
CA ASP A 477 34.10 -3.53 -18.82
C ASP A 477 35.22 -4.42 -19.40
N ASP A 478 36.21 -4.80 -18.59
CA ASP A 478 37.40 -5.53 -19.02
C ASP A 478 37.22 -7.05 -19.00
N GLU A 479 36.67 -7.60 -17.90
CA GLU A 479 36.57 -9.06 -17.70
C GLU A 479 35.23 -9.62 -18.20
N ILE A 480 34.11 -8.98 -17.87
CA ILE A 480 32.79 -9.40 -18.40
C ILE A 480 32.67 -9.02 -19.89
N GLY A 481 33.19 -7.86 -20.29
CA GLY A 481 33.29 -7.45 -21.69
C GLY A 481 31.97 -7.56 -22.47
N SER A 482 31.95 -8.21 -23.63
CA SER A 482 30.72 -8.32 -24.44
C SER A 482 29.74 -9.42 -24.02
N ALA A 483 29.96 -10.11 -22.89
CA ALA A 483 29.11 -11.24 -22.48
C ALA A 483 27.64 -10.84 -22.23
N LYS A 484 26.71 -11.79 -22.38
CA LYS A 484 25.30 -11.54 -22.11
C LYS A 484 25.07 -11.35 -20.61
N THR A 485 24.92 -10.11 -20.18
CA THR A 485 24.83 -9.81 -18.75
C THR A 485 23.46 -9.28 -18.38
N VAL A 486 22.97 -9.64 -17.19
CA VAL A 486 21.80 -9.04 -16.57
C VAL A 486 22.19 -8.37 -15.28
N ALA A 487 21.77 -7.12 -15.05
CA ALA A 487 21.97 -6.41 -13.79
C ALA A 487 20.62 -6.15 -13.09
N PHE A 488 20.60 -6.21 -11.75
CA PHE A 488 19.37 -6.13 -10.97
C PHE A 488 19.57 -5.48 -9.58
N PRO A 489 18.67 -4.57 -9.15
CA PRO A 489 17.73 -3.82 -9.98
C PRO A 489 18.47 -2.90 -10.96
N ARG A 490 17.74 -2.20 -11.83
CA ARG A 490 18.31 -1.05 -12.52
C ARG A 490 18.67 0.01 -11.48
N VAL A 491 19.95 0.36 -11.40
CA VAL A 491 20.45 1.46 -10.58
C VAL A 491 21.18 2.44 -11.50
N ASP A 492 20.78 3.71 -11.46
CA ASP A 492 21.18 4.64 -12.50
C ASP A 492 22.67 5.00 -12.46
N PHE A 493 23.26 5.08 -11.26
CA PHE A 493 24.71 5.28 -11.13
C PHE A 493 25.52 4.13 -11.75
N LEU A 494 25.08 2.87 -11.60
CA LEU A 494 25.71 1.73 -12.27
C LEU A 494 25.58 1.84 -13.79
N SER A 495 24.41 2.25 -14.28
CA SER A 495 24.13 2.32 -15.71
C SER A 495 24.85 3.46 -16.45
N SER A 496 25.25 4.51 -15.74
CA SER A 496 25.87 5.71 -16.31
C SER A 496 27.38 5.56 -16.59
N LYS A 497 28.09 4.72 -15.82
CA LYS A 497 29.56 4.59 -15.86
C LYS A 497 30.07 3.29 -16.50
N ILE A 498 29.20 2.28 -16.70
CA ILE A 498 29.55 1.04 -17.38
C ILE A 498 29.48 1.22 -18.90
N ASN A 499 30.57 0.99 -19.63
CA ASN A 499 30.61 1.12 -21.09
C ASN A 499 30.02 -0.10 -21.82
N ASN A 500 29.87 -1.23 -21.12
CA ASN A 500 29.28 -2.46 -21.65
C ASN A 500 27.80 -2.31 -22.06
N LYS A 501 27.56 -2.21 -23.37
CA LYS A 501 26.22 -2.08 -23.97
C LYS A 501 25.38 -3.37 -23.97
N ASN A 502 25.94 -4.52 -23.58
CA ASN A 502 25.27 -5.83 -23.58
C ASN A 502 24.60 -6.20 -22.26
N ILE A 503 24.68 -5.31 -21.26
CA ILE A 503 23.95 -5.44 -20.00
C ILE A 503 22.47 -5.12 -20.24
N ARG A 504 21.60 -6.05 -19.86
CA ARG A 504 20.17 -5.79 -19.70
C ARG A 504 19.84 -5.62 -18.23
N TYR A 505 19.04 -4.61 -17.92
CA TYR A 505 18.59 -4.43 -16.56
C TYR A 505 17.31 -5.22 -16.33
N PHE A 506 17.27 -6.00 -15.26
CA PHE A 506 16.04 -6.62 -14.79
C PHE A 506 15.31 -5.59 -13.94
N ASP A 507 14.12 -5.21 -14.37
CA ASP A 507 13.39 -4.10 -13.79
C ASP A 507 11.88 -4.35 -13.92
N ILE A 508 11.10 -3.73 -13.04
CA ILE A 508 9.64 -3.78 -13.08
C ILE A 508 9.06 -2.56 -13.83
N SER A 509 9.90 -1.56 -14.14
CA SER A 509 9.57 -0.38 -14.95
C SER A 509 9.23 -0.68 -16.42
N TYR A 510 8.61 0.31 -17.07
CA TYR A 510 8.11 0.21 -18.44
C TYR A 510 9.20 0.24 -19.54
N ASP A 511 10.49 0.27 -19.23
CA ASP A 511 11.57 0.33 -20.23
C ASP A 511 11.50 -0.85 -21.24
N SER A 512 11.67 -0.52 -22.52
CA SER A 512 11.72 -1.48 -23.63
C SER A 512 12.94 -2.40 -23.60
N LYS A 513 14.03 -2.01 -22.92
CA LYS A 513 15.26 -2.79 -22.76
C LYS A 513 15.28 -3.66 -21.50
N SER A 514 14.30 -3.52 -20.60
CA SER A 514 14.27 -4.23 -19.31
C SER A 514 13.63 -5.62 -19.37
N LEU A 515 14.12 -6.53 -18.52
CA LEU A 515 13.51 -7.84 -18.32
C LEU A 515 12.48 -7.74 -17.19
N LYS A 516 11.19 -7.96 -17.52
CA LYS A 516 10.06 -7.72 -16.58
C LYS A 516 9.62 -8.95 -15.77
N THR A 517 10.12 -10.14 -16.10
CA THR A 517 9.69 -11.39 -15.46
C THR A 517 10.81 -12.42 -15.40
N ILE A 518 10.78 -13.33 -14.41
CA ILE A 518 11.73 -14.44 -14.29
C ILE A 518 11.74 -15.34 -15.55
N LYS A 519 10.60 -15.44 -16.24
CA LYS A 519 10.53 -16.11 -17.56
C LYS A 519 11.40 -15.42 -18.60
N SER A 520 11.50 -14.09 -18.56
CA SER A 520 12.35 -13.29 -19.44
C SER A 520 13.83 -13.49 -19.13
N LEU A 521 14.22 -13.58 -17.86
CA LEU A 521 15.59 -13.96 -17.46
C LEU A 521 15.97 -15.34 -18.01
N THR A 522 15.03 -16.30 -17.95
CA THR A 522 15.20 -17.64 -18.51
C THR A 522 15.37 -17.61 -20.03
N LYS A 523 14.55 -16.81 -20.72
CA LYS A 523 14.61 -16.64 -22.18
C LYS A 523 15.88 -15.93 -22.64
N TYR A 524 16.33 -14.92 -21.89
CA TYR A 524 17.55 -14.19 -22.19
C TYR A 524 18.80 -15.05 -21.98
N SER A 525 18.77 -15.95 -20.98
CA SER A 525 19.87 -16.86 -20.63
C SER A 525 21.21 -16.14 -20.53
N PRO A 526 21.37 -15.21 -19.56
CA PRO A 526 22.64 -14.51 -19.39
C PRO A 526 23.78 -15.47 -19.04
N GLU A 527 24.99 -15.03 -19.36
CA GLU A 527 26.25 -15.60 -18.89
C GLU A 527 26.59 -15.05 -17.51
N TYR A 528 26.34 -13.76 -17.27
CA TYR A 528 26.53 -13.13 -15.97
C TYR A 528 25.26 -12.48 -15.42
N ILE A 529 25.06 -12.57 -14.11
CA ILE A 529 24.01 -11.86 -13.38
C ILE A 529 24.66 -11.02 -12.29
N ILE A 530 24.45 -9.71 -12.35
CA ILE A 530 24.88 -8.74 -11.34
C ILE A 530 23.68 -8.46 -10.44
N ILE A 531 23.84 -8.69 -9.14
CA ILE A 531 22.82 -8.43 -8.13
C ILE A 531 23.34 -7.33 -7.20
N TYR A 532 22.64 -6.21 -7.18
CA TYR A 532 22.78 -5.15 -6.21
C TYR A 532 21.92 -5.48 -4.99
N ASN A 533 22.58 -5.99 -3.96
CA ASN A 533 21.99 -6.51 -2.73
C ASN A 533 22.06 -5.44 -1.63
N VAL A 534 20.91 -4.81 -1.36
CA VAL A 534 20.75 -3.78 -0.32
C VAL A 534 20.08 -4.36 0.92
N SER A 535 20.57 -3.96 2.09
CA SER A 535 20.00 -4.32 3.39
C SER A 535 18.57 -3.83 3.59
N GLN A 536 17.80 -4.51 4.46
CA GLN A 536 16.46 -4.05 4.79
C GLN A 536 16.44 -2.71 5.56
N SER A 537 17.49 -2.43 6.35
CA SER A 537 17.64 -1.17 7.08
C SER A 537 17.93 -0.01 6.13
N GLU A 538 18.88 -0.13 5.20
CA GLU A 538 19.17 0.91 4.19
C GLU A 538 17.92 1.28 3.38
N ILE A 539 17.09 0.31 3.03
CA ILE A 539 15.86 0.58 2.26
C ILE A 539 14.82 1.34 3.11
N LYS A 540 14.87 1.22 4.44
CA LYS A 540 13.97 1.91 5.36
C LYS A 540 14.50 3.27 5.81
N ASP A 541 15.82 3.39 5.96
CA ASP A 541 16.51 4.57 6.51
C ASP A 541 16.89 5.58 5.43
N SER A 542 17.02 5.14 4.17
CA SER A 542 17.03 6.08 3.06
C SER A 542 15.78 6.95 3.17
N GLU A 543 15.90 8.28 3.05
CA GLU A 543 14.79 9.26 3.02
C GLU A 543 13.76 9.00 1.88
N MET A 544 13.84 7.83 1.25
CA MET A 544 13.02 7.37 0.17
C MET A 544 11.60 7.07 0.61
N GLN A 545 10.70 7.66 -0.15
CA GLN A 545 9.28 7.37 -0.22
C GLN A 545 8.97 5.99 -0.81
N ILE A 546 9.73 4.93 -0.50
CA ILE A 546 9.37 3.57 -0.91
C ILE A 546 8.19 3.13 -0.04
N SER A 547 7.02 3.02 -0.63
CA SER A 547 5.85 2.48 0.06
C SER A 547 6.13 1.06 0.54
N TYR A 548 5.50 0.64 1.63
CA TYR A 548 5.57 -0.76 2.11
C TYR A 548 5.30 -1.79 1.00
N SER A 549 4.51 -1.42 0.00
CA SER A 549 4.20 -2.26 -1.14
C SER A 549 5.40 -2.44 -2.09
N GLU A 550 6.16 -1.38 -2.37
CA GLU A 550 7.33 -1.39 -3.27
C GLU A 550 8.51 -2.12 -2.63
N LEU A 551 8.75 -1.88 -1.35
CA LEU A 551 9.71 -2.65 -0.55
C LEU A 551 9.42 -4.15 -0.66
N LYS A 552 8.16 -4.54 -0.46
CA LYS A 552 7.74 -5.94 -0.56
C LYS A 552 8.00 -6.54 -1.94
N THR A 553 7.89 -5.73 -2.99
CA THR A 553 8.10 -6.18 -4.37
C THR A 553 9.56 -6.29 -4.74
N TYR A 554 10.37 -5.29 -4.37
CA TYR A 554 11.82 -5.40 -4.45
C TYR A 554 12.30 -6.68 -3.74
N MET A 555 11.85 -6.91 -2.51
CA MET A 555 12.23 -8.10 -1.73
C MET A 555 11.78 -9.41 -2.39
N ASN A 556 10.57 -9.45 -2.97
CA ASN A 556 10.10 -10.62 -3.71
C ASN A 556 10.92 -10.85 -4.98
N MET A 557 11.24 -9.79 -5.72
CA MET A 557 11.99 -9.86 -6.96
C MET A 557 13.44 -10.30 -6.71
N TYR A 558 14.12 -9.68 -5.74
CA TYR A 558 15.45 -10.08 -5.28
C TYR A 558 15.47 -11.56 -4.92
N LYS A 559 14.48 -12.02 -4.14
CA LYS A 559 14.35 -13.43 -3.74
C LYS A 559 14.22 -14.36 -4.94
N GLU A 560 13.37 -14.01 -5.91
CA GLU A 560 13.15 -14.86 -7.08
C GLU A 560 14.36 -14.89 -8.02
N ILE A 561 15.09 -13.78 -8.17
CA ILE A 561 16.32 -13.70 -8.98
C ILE A 561 17.45 -14.46 -8.31
N SER A 562 17.68 -14.23 -7.01
CA SER A 562 18.68 -14.95 -6.22
C SER A 562 18.43 -16.46 -6.28
N LYS A 563 17.18 -16.88 -6.08
CA LYS A 563 16.77 -18.29 -6.25
C LYS A 563 16.96 -18.79 -7.70
N SER A 564 16.73 -17.94 -8.70
CA SER A 564 17.00 -18.28 -10.10
C SER A 564 18.49 -18.49 -10.37
N CYS A 565 19.38 -17.72 -9.73
CA CYS A 565 20.83 -17.88 -9.87
C CYS A 565 21.25 -19.27 -9.38
N TRP A 566 20.89 -19.61 -8.13
CA TRP A 566 21.13 -20.94 -7.57
C TRP A 566 20.51 -22.06 -8.41
N SER A 567 19.21 -21.95 -8.75
CA SER A 567 18.48 -23.02 -9.44
C SER A 567 18.97 -23.32 -10.86
N LYS A 568 19.63 -22.36 -11.50
CA LYS A 568 20.07 -22.47 -12.90
C LYS A 568 21.58 -22.66 -13.06
N GLY A 569 22.30 -22.91 -11.97
CA GLY A 569 23.74 -23.17 -12.01
C GLY A 569 24.56 -21.90 -12.24
N TYR A 570 24.14 -20.78 -11.64
CA TYR A 570 25.02 -19.63 -11.51
C TYR A 570 25.76 -19.73 -10.17
N GLU A 571 27.06 -19.46 -10.21
CA GLU A 571 27.93 -19.42 -9.04
C GLU A 571 28.36 -17.97 -8.81
N LYS A 572 28.44 -17.56 -7.54
CA LYS A 572 28.89 -16.22 -7.21
C LYS A 572 30.42 -16.18 -7.35
N VAL A 573 30.91 -15.43 -8.34
CA VAL A 573 32.34 -15.36 -8.67
C VAL A 573 33.03 -14.16 -8.06
N LYS A 574 32.28 -13.10 -7.76
CA LYS A 574 32.83 -11.88 -7.16
C LYS A 574 31.80 -11.12 -6.33
N SER A 575 32.26 -10.45 -5.28
CA SER A 575 31.46 -9.51 -4.50
C SER A 575 32.24 -8.21 -4.32
N TYR A 576 31.59 -7.08 -4.57
CA TYR A 576 32.10 -5.75 -4.26
C TYR A 576 31.19 -5.13 -3.20
N TYR A 577 31.76 -4.71 -2.09
CA TYR A 577 31.00 -4.12 -0.98
C TYR A 577 31.20 -2.61 -1.06
N ILE A 578 30.20 -1.90 -1.58
CA ILE A 578 30.25 -0.42 -1.68
C ILE A 578 30.30 0.16 -0.27
N ASN A 579 29.53 -0.46 0.62
CA ASN A 579 29.65 -0.33 2.05
C ASN A 579 29.15 -1.66 2.68
N ASP A 580 29.11 -1.73 4.00
CA ASP A 580 28.72 -2.93 4.72
C ASP A 580 27.25 -3.36 4.52
N SER A 581 26.41 -2.47 3.99
CA SER A 581 24.99 -2.68 3.77
C SER A 581 24.62 -2.94 2.30
N ILE A 582 25.58 -2.75 1.38
CA ILE A 582 25.37 -2.82 -0.07
C ILE A 582 26.44 -3.72 -0.70
N GLU A 583 26.01 -4.89 -1.19
CA GLU A 583 26.83 -5.85 -1.92
C GLU A 583 26.45 -5.86 -3.41
N LEU A 584 27.42 -5.59 -4.28
CA LEU A 584 27.37 -5.90 -5.71
C LEU A 584 27.93 -7.31 -5.93
N ALA A 585 27.03 -8.29 -6.05
CA ALA A 585 27.40 -9.67 -6.30
C ALA A 585 27.36 -9.99 -7.80
N VAL A 586 28.47 -10.49 -8.35
CA VAL A 586 28.57 -10.99 -9.71
C VAL A 586 28.46 -12.51 -9.70
N TRP A 587 27.51 -13.01 -10.46
CA TRP A 587 27.23 -14.43 -10.64
C TRP A 587 27.53 -14.83 -12.07
N GLU A 588 28.25 -15.92 -12.25
CA GLU A 588 28.61 -16.48 -13.56
C GLU A 588 27.91 -17.82 -13.76
N LYS A 589 27.45 -18.08 -14.99
CA LYS A 589 26.83 -19.34 -15.35
C LYS A 589 27.89 -20.44 -15.44
N SER A 590 27.90 -21.32 -14.45
CA SER A 590 28.78 -22.49 -14.39
C SER A 590 28.37 -23.54 -15.44
N GLU A 591 29.35 -24.15 -16.09
CA GLU A 591 29.14 -25.32 -16.96
C GLU A 591 28.72 -26.56 -16.15
N ASN A 592 28.93 -26.56 -14.83
CA ASN A 592 28.64 -27.67 -13.92
C ASN A 592 27.30 -27.50 -13.18
N LYS A 593 26.33 -28.35 -13.56
CA LYS A 593 25.05 -28.73 -12.89
C LYS A 593 24.09 -27.62 -12.39
N LYS A 594 22.85 -27.69 -12.89
CA LYS A 594 21.65 -27.01 -12.36
C LYS A 594 21.39 -27.37 -10.88
N ASN A 595 21.64 -26.45 -9.94
CA ASN A 595 21.32 -26.61 -8.51
C ASN A 595 19.90 -26.16 -8.17
N THR A 596 18.89 -26.87 -8.69
CA THR A 596 17.46 -26.56 -8.51
C THR A 596 16.92 -26.62 -7.08
N SER A 597 17.71 -27.12 -6.12
CA SER A 597 17.38 -27.27 -4.70
C SER A 597 18.66 -27.54 -3.90
N TRP A 598 18.61 -27.43 -2.56
CA TRP A 598 19.58 -28.13 -1.71
C TRP A 598 19.53 -29.64 -2.03
N LYS A 599 20.68 -30.29 -2.21
CA LYS A 599 20.77 -31.67 -2.70
C LYS A 599 21.66 -32.58 -1.84
N ASN A 600 22.22 -32.06 -0.76
CA ASN A 600 23.03 -32.89 0.14
C ASN A 600 22.07 -33.63 1.08
N GLY A 601 22.15 -34.96 1.06
CA GLY A 601 21.23 -35.85 1.77
C GLY A 601 19.87 -36.01 1.08
N GLY A 602 18.81 -35.97 1.88
CA GLY A 602 17.42 -36.20 1.49
C GLY A 602 16.70 -35.04 0.80
N ASN A 603 15.37 -35.02 0.91
CA ASN A 603 14.49 -34.01 0.28
C ASN A 603 13.92 -32.97 1.28
N GLY A 604 14.47 -32.97 2.50
CA GLY A 604 14.13 -32.08 3.60
C GLY A 604 12.79 -32.40 4.26
N THR A 605 12.27 -33.62 4.09
CA THR A 605 11.22 -34.15 4.99
C THR A 605 11.88 -34.70 6.24
N GLN A 606 11.10 -34.96 7.29
CA GLN A 606 11.65 -35.58 8.48
C GLN A 606 12.22 -36.99 8.26
N GLU A 607 11.59 -37.79 7.39
CA GLU A 607 12.07 -39.14 7.04
C GLU A 607 13.31 -39.12 6.12
N SER A 608 13.59 -37.96 5.50
CA SER A 608 14.67 -37.77 4.54
C SER A 608 15.15 -36.32 4.63
N PRO A 609 15.82 -35.95 5.75
CA PRO A 609 16.26 -34.58 6.01
C PRO A 609 17.39 -34.19 5.06
N PHE A 610 17.63 -32.89 4.94
CA PHE A 610 18.82 -32.40 4.26
C PHE A 610 20.03 -32.59 5.16
N GLU A 611 21.14 -33.09 4.63
CA GLU A 611 22.31 -33.47 5.42
C GLU A 611 23.45 -32.48 5.22
N ILE A 612 24.19 -32.22 6.30
CA ILE A 612 25.41 -31.41 6.33
C ILE A 612 26.49 -32.20 7.09
N SER A 613 27.59 -32.48 6.42
CA SER A 613 28.67 -33.35 6.90
C SER A 613 30.06 -32.70 6.84
N THR A 614 30.19 -31.53 6.21
CA THR A 614 31.47 -30.83 6.01
C THR A 614 31.33 -29.31 6.16
N ALA A 615 32.47 -28.63 6.37
CA ALA A 615 32.54 -27.18 6.51
C ALA A 615 32.02 -26.43 5.27
N GLU A 616 32.39 -26.92 4.09
CA GLU A 616 31.93 -26.36 2.81
C GLU A 616 30.41 -26.49 2.64
N GLN A 617 29.82 -27.60 3.09
CA GLN A 617 28.37 -27.76 3.07
C GLN A 617 27.69 -26.79 4.04
N LEU A 618 28.23 -26.56 5.24
CA LEU A 618 27.64 -25.58 6.16
C LEU A 618 27.76 -24.14 5.61
N TYR A 619 28.90 -23.80 4.99
CA TYR A 619 29.08 -22.54 4.29
C TYR A 619 28.06 -22.34 3.17
N ASN A 620 27.92 -23.34 2.28
CA ASN A 620 26.95 -23.32 1.19
C ASN A 620 25.51 -23.27 1.69
N PHE A 621 25.23 -23.88 2.84
CA PHE A 621 23.91 -23.83 3.46
C PHE A 621 23.55 -22.42 3.93
N SER A 622 24.51 -21.70 4.52
CA SER A 622 24.32 -20.30 4.89
C SER A 622 24.02 -19.44 3.66
N GLU A 623 24.81 -19.58 2.58
CA GLU A 623 24.56 -18.86 1.32
C GLU A 623 23.20 -19.23 0.70
N PHE A 624 22.81 -20.50 0.76
CA PHE A 624 21.52 -20.97 0.28
C PHE A 624 20.35 -20.32 1.03
N VAL A 625 20.41 -20.24 2.36
CA VAL A 625 19.40 -19.54 3.17
C VAL A 625 19.40 -18.04 2.88
N ASN A 626 20.58 -17.42 2.84
CA ASN A 626 20.76 -15.99 2.58
C ASN A 626 20.39 -15.57 1.15
N SER A 627 20.19 -16.52 0.24
CA SER A 627 19.58 -16.28 -1.09
C SER A 627 18.05 -16.27 -1.10
N GLY A 628 17.42 -16.41 0.07
CA GLY A 628 15.97 -16.34 0.25
C GLY A 628 15.25 -17.69 0.31
N ASN A 629 15.99 -18.80 0.36
CA ASN A 629 15.43 -20.11 0.61
C ASN A 629 15.19 -20.29 2.12
N SER A 630 14.02 -19.86 2.59
CA SER A 630 13.72 -19.89 4.03
C SER A 630 13.61 -21.30 4.63
N LEU A 631 13.59 -22.35 3.82
CA LEU A 631 13.46 -23.75 4.27
C LEU A 631 12.27 -24.00 5.21
N LYS A 632 11.17 -23.25 5.03
CA LYS A 632 10.00 -23.33 5.90
C LYS A 632 9.46 -24.76 5.92
N ASN A 633 9.32 -25.33 7.11
CA ASN A 633 8.88 -26.72 7.33
C ASN A 633 9.80 -27.79 6.71
N LYS A 634 11.08 -27.47 6.46
CA LYS A 634 12.10 -28.42 6.01
C LYS A 634 13.01 -28.81 7.16
N TYR A 635 13.45 -30.06 7.13
CA TYR A 635 14.38 -30.65 8.10
C TYR A 635 15.78 -30.64 7.53
N VAL A 636 16.73 -30.21 8.36
CA VAL A 636 18.16 -30.18 8.08
C VAL A 636 18.85 -30.82 9.26
N GLU A 637 19.80 -31.72 9.02
CA GLU A 637 20.57 -32.36 10.07
C GLU A 637 22.06 -32.32 9.81
N LEU A 638 22.83 -32.26 10.90
CA LEU A 638 24.24 -32.60 10.84
C LEU A 638 24.39 -34.13 10.91
N THR A 639 25.29 -34.67 10.10
CA THR A 639 25.63 -36.10 10.10
C THR A 639 27.08 -36.35 10.52
N ASN A 640 27.81 -35.29 10.87
CA ASN A 640 29.18 -35.35 11.36
C ASN A 640 29.51 -34.07 12.13
N ASP A 641 30.57 -34.11 12.95
CA ASP A 641 31.20 -32.91 13.48
C ASP A 641 31.77 -32.06 12.32
N ILE A 642 31.57 -30.74 12.41
CA ILE A 642 31.93 -29.78 11.36
C ILE A 642 33.04 -28.86 11.87
N ASP A 643 34.27 -29.06 11.39
CA ASP A 643 35.38 -28.13 11.66
C ASP A 643 35.40 -26.98 10.65
N MET A 644 35.15 -25.76 11.12
CA MET A 644 35.05 -24.55 10.30
C MET A 644 36.38 -23.80 10.15
N SER A 645 37.49 -24.33 10.65
CA SER A 645 38.82 -23.69 10.64
C SER A 645 39.29 -23.22 9.24
N SER A 646 38.91 -23.95 8.20
CA SER A 646 39.24 -23.69 6.79
C SER A 646 38.37 -22.62 6.12
N ILE A 647 37.20 -22.31 6.68
CA ILE A 647 36.26 -21.35 6.11
C ILE A 647 36.57 -19.96 6.66
N LYS A 648 36.81 -19.01 5.75
CA LYS A 648 36.97 -17.59 6.08
C LYS A 648 35.71 -16.84 5.64
N ASN A 649 35.33 -15.81 6.40
CA ASN A 649 34.17 -14.94 6.10
C ASN A 649 32.80 -15.65 6.10
N PHE A 650 32.56 -16.56 7.03
CA PHE A 650 31.24 -17.16 7.20
C PHE A 650 30.18 -16.10 7.53
N LYS A 651 29.09 -16.07 6.75
CA LYS A 651 27.92 -15.22 7.05
C LYS A 651 26.95 -15.99 7.95
N PRO A 652 26.32 -15.35 8.96
CA PRO A 652 25.25 -15.96 9.73
C PRO A 652 24.14 -16.57 8.86
N ILE A 653 23.56 -17.68 9.31
CA ILE A 653 22.44 -18.34 8.63
C ILE A 653 21.19 -17.47 8.83
N GLY A 654 20.74 -16.78 7.78
CA GLY A 654 19.69 -15.77 7.86
C GLY A 654 20.20 -14.52 8.56
N PHE A 655 21.05 -13.75 7.89
CA PHE A 655 21.78 -12.59 8.44
C PHE A 655 20.86 -11.37 8.69
N GLU A 656 21.01 -10.64 9.82
CA GLU A 656 20.10 -9.56 10.25
C GLU A 656 19.91 -8.43 9.23
N VAL A 657 20.95 -8.16 8.45
CA VAL A 657 20.98 -7.11 7.43
C VAL A 657 20.04 -7.43 6.27
N ASN A 658 19.75 -8.71 6.02
CA ASN A 658 18.89 -9.15 4.93
C ASN A 658 17.51 -9.61 5.46
N PRO A 659 16.45 -9.58 4.64
CA PRO A 659 15.11 -10.01 5.06
C PRO A 659 14.98 -11.54 5.14
N PHE A 660 16.05 -12.29 4.90
CA PHE A 660 16.03 -13.74 4.80
C PHE A 660 16.36 -14.37 6.14
N GLN A 661 15.49 -15.28 6.54
CA GLN A 661 15.54 -15.92 7.84
C GLN A 661 15.39 -17.43 7.62
N PHE A 662 16.08 -18.21 8.43
CA PHE A 662 15.88 -19.65 8.45
C PHE A 662 14.57 -19.98 9.18
N LYS A 663 13.61 -20.62 8.50
CA LYS A 663 12.30 -21.05 9.04
C LYS A 663 12.15 -22.57 9.08
N GLY A 664 13.24 -23.31 8.89
CA GLY A 664 13.26 -24.76 8.95
C GLY A 664 13.47 -25.29 10.37
N ILE A 665 13.77 -26.58 10.45
CA ILE A 665 14.19 -27.28 11.66
C ILE A 665 15.64 -27.72 11.42
N PHE A 666 16.55 -27.20 12.22
CA PHE A 666 17.97 -27.55 12.18
C PHE A 666 18.29 -28.46 13.37
N ASN A 667 18.55 -29.72 13.09
CA ASN A 667 18.88 -30.74 14.08
C ASN A 667 20.40 -30.99 14.04
N GLY A 668 21.13 -30.64 15.10
CA GLY A 668 22.55 -30.98 15.18
C GLY A 668 22.81 -32.48 15.34
N ASN A 669 21.78 -33.29 15.64
CA ASN A 669 21.90 -34.73 15.90
C ASN A 669 23.04 -35.10 16.88
N GLY A 670 23.30 -34.23 17.86
CA GLY A 670 24.38 -34.37 18.83
C GLY A 670 25.77 -33.99 18.30
N TYR A 671 25.92 -33.69 17.00
CA TYR A 671 27.18 -33.24 16.41
C TYR A 671 27.48 -31.78 16.69
N ALA A 672 28.78 -31.46 16.63
CA ALA A 672 29.32 -30.15 16.94
C ALA A 672 29.76 -29.36 15.71
N ILE A 673 29.50 -28.06 15.73
CA ILE A 673 30.17 -27.07 14.87
C ILE A 673 31.33 -26.49 15.66
N LYS A 674 32.56 -26.66 15.15
CA LYS A 674 33.80 -26.31 15.83
C LYS A 674 34.56 -25.23 15.09
N ASN A 675 35.33 -24.44 15.83
CA ASN A 675 36.28 -23.45 15.27
C ASN A 675 35.65 -22.46 14.28
N LEU A 676 34.37 -22.14 14.45
CA LEU A 676 33.69 -21.16 13.60
C LEU A 676 34.15 -19.76 13.98
N GLU A 677 34.56 -18.95 13.00
CA GLU A 677 35.00 -17.58 13.24
C GLU A 677 34.11 -16.59 12.47
N ILE A 678 33.41 -15.72 13.22
CA ILE A 678 32.63 -14.61 12.70
C ILE A 678 33.11 -13.32 13.37
N ARG A 679 33.74 -12.42 12.60
CA ARG A 679 34.24 -11.13 13.08
C ARG A 679 33.70 -9.93 12.29
N ARG A 680 33.27 -8.90 13.02
CA ARG A 680 32.66 -7.64 12.57
C ARG A 680 32.96 -6.52 13.58
N ASN A 681 34.23 -6.27 13.87
CA ASN A 681 34.70 -5.50 15.03
C ASN A 681 35.04 -4.01 14.75
N ASP A 682 34.88 -3.52 13.53
CA ASP A 682 35.13 -2.12 13.16
C ASP A 682 33.85 -1.24 13.28
N TYR A 683 33.11 -1.38 14.38
CA TYR A 683 31.86 -0.64 14.59
C TYR A 683 32.07 0.69 15.31
N SER A 684 31.43 1.76 14.82
CA SER A 684 31.33 3.06 15.50
C SER A 684 30.03 3.13 16.32
N LEU A 685 30.08 3.70 17.52
CA LEU A 685 28.88 3.97 18.34
C LEU A 685 27.96 5.05 17.72
N PHE A 686 28.40 5.71 16.65
CA PHE A 686 27.64 6.68 15.87
C PHE A 686 27.20 6.14 14.50
N ASP A 687 27.41 4.85 14.24
CA ASP A 687 26.90 4.19 13.03
C ASP A 687 25.40 3.93 13.19
N GLU A 688 24.57 4.66 12.43
CA GLU A 688 23.11 4.56 12.48
C GLU A 688 22.60 3.16 12.06
N ASN A 689 23.43 2.35 11.39
CA ASN A 689 23.06 1.02 10.89
C ASN A 689 23.80 -0.11 11.63
N TYR A 690 23.84 -0.06 12.97
CA TYR A 690 24.59 -1.00 13.82
C TYR A 690 24.19 -2.50 13.67
N LEU A 691 23.03 -2.81 13.08
CA LEU A 691 22.53 -4.19 12.88
C LEU A 691 23.47 -5.05 12.03
N LYS A 692 24.35 -4.45 11.22
CA LYS A 692 25.33 -5.19 10.39
C LYS A 692 26.46 -5.85 11.15
N TYR A 693 26.75 -5.35 12.35
CA TYR A 693 27.77 -5.91 13.22
C TYR A 693 27.18 -6.95 14.18
N ASP A 694 25.89 -7.21 14.09
CA ASP A 694 25.20 -8.16 14.93
C ASP A 694 25.37 -9.59 14.41
N ILE A 695 25.82 -10.49 15.28
CA ILE A 695 26.29 -11.81 14.86
C ILE A 695 25.84 -12.94 15.79
N ALA A 696 25.54 -14.07 15.17
CA ALA A 696 25.36 -15.38 15.79
C ALA A 696 25.42 -16.45 14.69
N LEU A 697 25.38 -17.75 15.03
CA LEU A 697 25.25 -18.81 14.03
C LEU A 697 24.01 -18.59 13.15
N PHE A 698 22.87 -18.27 13.78
CA PHE A 698 21.66 -17.78 13.12
C PHE A 698 21.48 -16.29 13.42
N GLY A 699 21.52 -15.43 12.40
CA GLY A 699 21.28 -14.00 12.61
C GLY A 699 19.85 -13.78 13.12
N LYS A 700 18.89 -14.09 12.26
CA LYS A 700 17.46 -14.03 12.52
C LYS A 700 16.81 -15.41 12.42
N LEU A 701 16.47 -15.99 13.56
CA LEU A 701 15.80 -17.29 13.60
C LEU A 701 14.30 -17.12 13.36
N GLY A 702 13.74 -17.90 12.44
CA GLY A 702 12.30 -18.04 12.20
C GLY A 702 11.79 -19.48 12.32
N GLY A 703 12.65 -20.39 12.76
CA GLY A 703 12.44 -21.83 12.80
C GLY A 703 12.80 -22.43 14.16
N LYS A 704 13.32 -23.66 14.14
CA LYS A 704 13.75 -24.41 15.32
C LYS A 704 15.21 -24.84 15.18
N VAL A 705 15.96 -24.78 16.26
CA VAL A 705 17.29 -25.39 16.41
C VAL A 705 17.22 -26.41 17.54
N GLU A 706 17.70 -27.63 17.30
CA GLU A 706 17.69 -28.71 18.28
C GLU A 706 18.96 -29.57 18.25
N ASN A 707 19.33 -30.16 19.38
CA ASN A 707 20.43 -31.14 19.51
C ASN A 707 21.77 -30.65 18.94
N LEU A 708 22.08 -29.36 19.05
CA LEU A 708 23.25 -28.76 18.42
C LEU A 708 24.31 -28.37 19.45
N ILE A 709 25.56 -28.74 19.15
CA ILE A 709 26.73 -28.29 19.91
C ILE A 709 27.48 -27.24 19.07
N VAL A 710 27.87 -26.13 19.70
CA VAL A 710 28.78 -25.13 19.10
C VAL A 710 29.93 -24.91 20.06
N GLU A 711 31.14 -25.19 19.59
CA GLU A 711 32.33 -25.15 20.45
C GLU A 711 33.56 -24.53 19.81
N ASP A 712 34.46 -24.07 20.67
CA ASP A 712 35.77 -23.48 20.31
C ASP A 712 35.66 -22.39 19.23
N SER A 713 34.53 -21.67 19.20
CA SER A 713 34.18 -20.73 18.14
C SER A 713 34.30 -19.28 18.62
N VAL A 714 34.45 -18.34 17.67
CA VAL A 714 34.62 -16.92 17.92
C VAL A 714 33.48 -16.12 17.29
N PHE A 715 32.79 -15.36 18.13
CA PHE A 715 31.78 -14.38 17.76
C PHE A 715 32.24 -13.01 18.24
N ASP A 716 32.72 -12.16 17.34
CA ASP A 716 33.24 -10.81 17.64
C ASP A 716 32.50 -9.73 16.82
N GLY A 717 31.63 -8.91 17.43
CA GLY A 717 30.73 -7.98 16.73
C GLY A 717 30.16 -6.89 17.63
N TYR A 718 29.05 -6.22 17.25
CA TYR A 718 28.39 -5.21 18.10
C TYR A 718 27.44 -5.86 19.11
N CYS A 719 26.39 -6.53 18.65
CA CYS A 719 25.56 -7.40 19.50
C CYS A 719 25.77 -8.86 19.12
N THR A 720 26.15 -9.71 20.08
CA THR A 720 26.65 -11.06 19.78
C THR A 720 25.98 -12.16 20.60
N ALA A 721 25.80 -13.32 19.98
CA ALA A 721 25.36 -14.55 20.62
C ALA A 721 25.88 -15.79 19.89
N VAL A 722 25.75 -16.98 20.48
CA VAL A 722 26.18 -18.23 19.85
C VAL A 722 25.13 -18.79 18.91
N PHE A 723 23.91 -19.04 19.40
CA PHE A 723 22.88 -19.71 18.62
C PHE A 723 22.05 -18.75 17.77
N ALA A 724 21.45 -17.72 18.37
CA ALA A 724 20.60 -16.78 17.65
C ALA A 724 20.77 -15.34 18.11
N ARG A 725 20.88 -14.41 17.17
CA ARG A 725 20.94 -12.98 17.45
C ARG A 725 19.56 -12.35 17.59
N SER A 726 18.54 -12.78 16.85
CA SER A 726 17.15 -12.39 17.10
C SER A 726 16.15 -13.46 16.67
N SER A 727 14.87 -13.27 17.01
CA SER A 727 13.78 -14.08 16.48
C SER A 727 12.72 -13.27 15.75
N VAL A 728 11.93 -13.95 14.95
CA VAL A 728 10.89 -13.35 14.11
C VAL A 728 9.62 -13.08 14.92
N ASN A 729 9.37 -13.90 15.93
CA ASN A 729 8.30 -13.79 16.92
C ASN A 729 8.60 -14.71 18.12
N ASP A 730 7.59 -14.91 18.95
CA ASP A 730 7.60 -15.71 20.18
C ASP A 730 7.50 -17.23 19.95
N LYS A 731 7.42 -17.70 18.69
CA LYS A 731 7.22 -19.13 18.37
C LYS A 731 8.51 -19.88 18.05
N GLN A 732 9.65 -19.21 18.02
CA GLN A 732 10.93 -19.86 17.72
C GLN A 732 11.44 -20.65 18.91
N LEU A 733 12.18 -21.72 18.63
CA LEU A 733 12.61 -22.69 19.61
C LEU A 733 14.11 -23.00 19.45
N ILE A 734 14.86 -22.91 20.54
CA ILE A 734 16.23 -23.42 20.64
C ILE A 734 16.23 -24.40 21.81
N ILE A 735 16.46 -25.68 21.53
CA ILE A 735 16.19 -26.74 22.51
C ILE A 735 17.32 -27.76 22.50
N ASN A 736 17.73 -28.25 23.66
CA ASN A 736 18.72 -29.33 23.74
C ASN A 736 20.04 -28.93 23.05
N CYS A 737 20.58 -27.75 23.36
CA CYS A 737 21.76 -27.20 22.67
C CYS A 737 22.87 -26.86 23.67
N LEU A 738 24.13 -27.04 23.25
CA LEU A 738 25.33 -26.81 24.07
C LEU A 738 26.25 -25.79 23.41
N SER A 739 26.58 -24.72 24.15
CA SER A 739 27.59 -23.73 23.78
C SER A 739 28.81 -23.94 24.68
N ARG A 740 30.00 -24.24 24.12
CA ARG A 740 31.18 -24.60 24.91
C ARG A 740 32.46 -23.89 24.45
N ASN A 741 33.25 -23.35 25.38
CA ASN A 741 34.56 -22.75 25.10
C ASN A 741 34.55 -21.64 24.02
N ASN A 742 33.43 -20.97 23.81
CA ASN A 742 33.31 -19.94 22.78
C ASN A 742 33.85 -18.59 23.29
N LYS A 743 34.48 -17.82 22.39
CA LYS A 743 34.81 -16.42 22.65
C LYS A 743 33.72 -15.53 22.06
N ILE A 744 33.05 -14.76 22.90
CA ILE A 744 31.91 -13.93 22.53
C ILE A 744 32.24 -12.48 22.91
N THR A 745 32.31 -11.56 21.96
CA THR A 745 32.81 -10.20 22.20
C THR A 745 31.96 -9.17 21.46
N GLY A 746 31.62 -8.07 22.14
CA GLY A 746 30.87 -6.97 21.54
C GLY A 746 30.39 -5.90 22.53
N TYR A 747 29.63 -4.91 22.07
CA TYR A 747 28.96 -3.96 22.96
C TYR A 747 27.95 -4.67 23.86
N ARG A 748 27.15 -5.56 23.27
CA ARG A 748 26.15 -6.37 23.95
C ARG A 748 26.35 -7.86 23.64
N CYS A 749 26.33 -8.73 24.65
CA CYS A 749 26.63 -10.15 24.45
C CYS A 749 25.76 -11.09 25.28
N GLY A 750 25.30 -12.18 24.67
CA GLY A 750 24.67 -13.32 25.36
C GLY A 750 25.33 -14.65 25.02
N GLU A 751 25.47 -15.53 26.01
CA GLU A 751 26.18 -16.80 25.82
C GLU A 751 25.45 -17.81 24.92
N LEU A 752 24.12 -17.70 24.84
CA LEU A 752 23.30 -18.53 23.96
C LEU A 752 22.58 -17.67 22.92
N ILE A 753 21.95 -16.57 23.35
CA ILE A 753 21.07 -15.74 22.52
C ILE A 753 21.15 -14.25 22.84
N ASP A 754 20.66 -13.45 21.92
CA ASP A 754 20.39 -12.03 22.11
C ASP A 754 19.03 -11.67 21.46
N ASP A 755 18.37 -10.59 21.90
CA ASP A 755 17.06 -10.07 21.41
C ASP A 755 16.06 -11.12 20.88
N PHE A 756 15.87 -12.18 21.65
CA PHE A 756 15.14 -13.37 21.22
C PHE A 756 13.81 -13.45 21.98
N ALA A 757 12.70 -13.50 21.25
CA ALA A 757 11.36 -13.57 21.84
C ALA A 757 10.85 -15.01 22.05
N GLY A 758 11.55 -16.00 21.50
CA GLY A 758 11.13 -17.41 21.51
C GLY A 758 11.34 -18.13 22.84
N LYS A 759 11.28 -19.47 22.78
CA LYS A 759 11.56 -20.35 23.92
C LYS A 759 12.95 -20.98 23.81
N ILE A 760 13.67 -20.99 24.94
CA ILE A 760 14.89 -21.76 25.13
C ILE A 760 14.65 -22.81 26.20
N GLU A 761 15.02 -24.06 25.92
CA GLU A 761 14.78 -25.18 26.81
C GLU A 761 15.93 -26.17 26.80
N SER A 762 16.36 -26.64 27.98
CA SER A 762 17.45 -27.60 28.11
C SER A 762 18.70 -27.16 27.34
N CYS A 763 19.18 -25.93 27.53
CA CYS A 763 20.37 -25.42 26.84
C CYS A 763 21.45 -25.00 27.85
N ILE A 764 22.70 -25.38 27.57
CA ILE A 764 23.83 -25.18 28.49
C ILE A 764 24.90 -24.32 27.82
N ALA A 765 25.45 -23.36 28.56
CA ALA A 765 26.66 -22.63 28.21
C ALA A 765 27.80 -23.01 29.16
N LEU A 766 28.92 -23.51 28.63
CA LEU A 766 30.07 -23.97 29.41
C LEU A 766 31.35 -23.23 29.01
N ASN A 767 32.02 -22.64 29.99
CA ASN A 767 33.37 -22.06 29.86
C ASN A 767 33.47 -21.02 28.72
N ASN A 768 32.38 -20.32 28.43
CA ASN A 768 32.39 -19.26 27.42
C ASN A 768 33.12 -18.02 27.95
N ASN A 769 33.89 -17.38 27.09
CA ASN A 769 34.58 -16.13 27.40
C ASN A 769 33.81 -14.97 26.76
N THR A 770 32.84 -14.43 27.51
CA THR A 770 32.01 -13.32 27.04
C THR A 770 32.52 -11.98 27.53
N LYS A 771 32.75 -11.05 26.61
CA LYS A 771 33.27 -9.71 26.89
C LYS A 771 32.46 -8.65 26.16
N GLY A 772 31.63 -7.94 26.89
CA GLY A 772 30.97 -6.72 26.40
C GLY A 772 30.58 -5.74 27.48
N LYS A 773 30.05 -4.58 27.07
CA LYS A 773 29.62 -3.50 27.97
C LYS A 773 28.28 -3.83 28.62
N GLU A 774 27.39 -4.48 27.88
CA GLU A 774 26.07 -4.94 28.32
C GLU A 774 25.98 -6.46 28.15
N ASN A 775 26.35 -7.23 29.18
CA ASN A 775 26.28 -8.69 29.15
C ASN A 775 25.25 -9.17 30.18
N SER A 776 24.31 -10.03 29.77
CA SER A 776 23.33 -10.60 30.69
C SER A 776 23.28 -12.14 30.69
N ASN A 777 24.47 -12.73 30.75
CA ASN A 777 24.67 -14.16 31.01
C ASN A 777 24.23 -14.99 29.79
N ILE A 778 23.22 -15.85 29.91
CA ILE A 778 22.64 -16.63 28.80
C ILE A 778 22.02 -15.75 27.69
N VAL A 779 21.48 -14.58 28.05
CA VAL A 779 20.77 -13.68 27.14
C VAL A 779 21.54 -12.37 27.04
N GLY A 780 21.68 -11.74 25.88
CA GLY A 780 22.31 -10.42 25.77
C GLY A 780 21.40 -9.32 26.30
N TYR A 781 20.25 -9.12 25.66
CA TYR A 781 19.22 -8.14 26.02
C TYR A 781 17.82 -8.69 25.86
N ARG A 782 16.89 -8.13 26.63
CA ARG A 782 15.56 -8.70 26.90
C ARG A 782 14.43 -7.73 26.54
N TYR A 783 14.50 -7.03 25.40
CA TYR A 783 13.37 -6.22 24.93
C TYR A 783 12.07 -7.03 24.92
N THR A 784 12.18 -8.26 24.39
CA THR A 784 11.22 -9.34 24.58
C THR A 784 11.82 -10.35 25.55
N SER A 785 11.12 -10.71 26.63
CA SER A 785 11.63 -11.71 27.57
C SER A 785 11.40 -13.13 27.04
N PRO A 786 12.44 -13.89 26.65
CA PRO A 786 12.26 -15.27 26.18
C PRO A 786 11.72 -16.17 27.29
N ILE A 787 10.96 -17.19 26.91
CA ILE A 787 10.56 -18.24 27.84
C ILE A 787 11.75 -19.18 28.01
N MET A 788 12.37 -19.19 29.20
CA MET A 788 13.52 -20.05 29.50
C MET A 788 13.12 -21.18 30.46
N ALA A 789 13.53 -22.40 30.14
CA ALA A 789 13.37 -23.58 30.98
C ALA A 789 14.67 -24.40 31.01
N ALA A 790 15.05 -24.91 32.17
CA ALA A 790 16.20 -25.81 32.34
C ALA A 790 17.47 -25.38 31.58
N SER A 791 17.77 -24.09 31.57
CA SER A 791 18.89 -23.54 30.81
C SER A 791 19.84 -22.79 31.73
N TYR A 792 21.13 -23.12 31.65
CA TYR A 792 22.11 -22.76 32.66
C TYR A 792 23.46 -22.44 32.05
N THR A 793 24.28 -21.73 32.82
CA THR A 793 25.66 -21.41 32.48
C THR A 793 26.58 -21.63 33.67
N ASN A 794 27.83 -22.04 33.44
CA ASN A 794 28.86 -22.07 34.49
C ASN A 794 29.80 -20.85 34.46
N THR A 795 29.48 -19.83 33.66
CA THR A 795 30.22 -18.57 33.66
C THR A 795 29.58 -17.60 34.63
N PHE A 796 30.37 -17.07 35.57
CA PHE A 796 29.87 -16.15 36.58
C PHE A 796 29.97 -14.70 36.12
N TYR A 797 28.85 -13.94 36.21
CA TYR A 797 28.81 -12.50 35.97
C TYR A 797 28.22 -11.78 37.19
N ALA A 798 28.96 -10.80 37.72
CA ALA A 798 28.63 -10.12 38.99
C ALA A 798 27.25 -9.44 39.00
N GLU A 799 26.78 -8.94 37.85
CA GLU A 799 25.56 -8.12 37.77
C GLU A 799 24.32 -8.88 37.23
N ASN A 800 24.43 -10.15 36.81
CA ASN A 800 23.34 -10.87 36.12
C ASN A 800 23.36 -12.41 36.29
N ASN A 801 23.62 -12.94 37.49
CA ASN A 801 23.90 -14.36 37.76
C ASN A 801 22.68 -15.33 37.83
N LYS A 802 21.48 -14.94 37.41
CA LYS A 802 20.23 -15.73 37.61
C LYS A 802 20.27 -17.18 37.09
N PHE A 803 21.04 -17.45 36.04
CA PHE A 803 21.14 -18.77 35.40
C PHE A 803 22.50 -19.44 35.63
N TYR A 804 23.33 -18.85 36.49
CA TYR A 804 24.63 -19.40 36.83
C TYR A 804 24.48 -20.60 37.75
N LEU A 805 25.16 -21.69 37.41
CA LEU A 805 25.40 -22.84 38.26
C LEU A 805 26.90 -23.10 38.37
N PRO A 806 27.47 -23.21 39.59
CA PRO A 806 28.87 -23.54 39.76
C PRO A 806 29.19 -24.95 39.24
N ASN A 807 30.46 -25.20 38.93
CA ASN A 807 30.92 -26.46 38.34
C ASN A 807 30.51 -27.70 39.16
N ASN A 808 30.53 -27.63 40.48
CA ASN A 808 30.13 -28.75 41.35
C ASN A 808 28.63 -29.08 41.33
N ILE A 809 27.79 -28.23 40.73
CA ILE A 809 26.36 -28.48 40.53
C ILE A 809 26.10 -28.87 39.07
N ILE A 810 26.73 -28.16 38.12
CA ILE A 810 26.46 -28.38 36.69
C ILE A 810 26.99 -29.72 36.18
N TYR A 811 28.14 -30.19 36.70
CA TYR A 811 28.75 -31.48 36.35
C TYR A 811 28.30 -32.57 37.32
N THR A 812 26.99 -32.82 37.39
CA THR A 812 26.42 -33.87 38.25
C THR A 812 25.42 -34.74 37.48
N ASP A 813 25.29 -36.00 37.88
CA ASP A 813 24.27 -36.91 37.32
C ASP A 813 22.85 -36.38 37.57
N GLU A 814 22.62 -35.69 38.70
CA GLU A 814 21.33 -35.04 38.99
C GLU A 814 20.98 -33.97 37.95
N MET A 815 21.97 -33.16 37.56
CA MET A 815 21.80 -32.15 36.51
C MET A 815 21.50 -32.80 35.15
N ILE A 816 22.25 -33.84 34.77
CA ILE A 816 21.97 -34.60 33.53
C ILE A 816 20.57 -35.22 33.55
N ASN A 817 20.18 -35.84 34.66
CA ASN A 817 18.86 -36.40 34.83
C ASN A 817 17.77 -35.32 34.73
N ASN A 818 18.01 -34.12 35.26
CA ASN A 818 17.09 -32.98 35.13
C ASN A 818 16.92 -32.58 33.65
N LEU A 819 18.01 -32.45 32.91
CA LEU A 819 17.98 -32.11 31.48
C LEU A 819 17.24 -33.19 30.66
N ASN A 820 17.54 -34.47 30.88
CA ASN A 820 16.88 -35.60 30.22
C ASN A 820 15.39 -35.72 30.58
N ASN A 821 15.01 -35.43 31.83
CA ASN A 821 13.61 -35.39 32.26
C ASN A 821 12.83 -34.26 31.59
N ASN A 822 13.45 -33.08 31.42
CA ASN A 822 12.85 -31.98 30.67
C ASN A 822 12.71 -32.34 29.19
N SER A 823 13.74 -32.92 28.56
CA SER A 823 13.67 -33.40 27.18
C SER A 823 12.57 -34.45 26.99
N THR A 824 12.42 -35.37 27.94
CA THR A 824 11.33 -36.37 27.97
C THR A 824 9.95 -35.72 28.07
N THR A 825 9.80 -34.72 28.94
CA THR A 825 8.54 -33.98 29.13
C THR A 825 8.17 -33.21 27.87
N TYR A 826 9.16 -32.58 27.24
CA TYR A 826 9.00 -31.92 25.95
C TYR A 826 8.56 -32.90 24.86
N ASN A 827 9.27 -34.02 24.70
CA ASN A 827 8.92 -35.08 23.74
C ASN A 827 7.47 -35.58 23.93
N LYS A 828 7.04 -35.82 25.18
CA LYS A 828 5.65 -36.20 25.51
C LYS A 828 4.64 -35.13 25.11
N LYS A 829 4.94 -33.85 25.37
CA LYS A 829 4.05 -32.74 25.01
C LYS A 829 3.83 -32.69 23.50
N ILE A 830 4.90 -32.75 22.70
CA ILE A 830 4.73 -32.68 21.24
C ILE A 830 4.06 -33.96 20.72
N GLU A 831 4.33 -35.13 21.29
CA GLU A 831 3.64 -36.37 20.93
C GLU A 831 2.11 -36.26 21.17
N MET A 832 1.68 -35.61 22.26
CA MET A 832 0.26 -35.32 22.50
C MET A 832 -0.31 -34.33 21.49
N GLU A 833 0.42 -33.26 21.16
CA GLU A 833 0.01 -32.30 20.12
C GLU A 833 -0.14 -32.97 18.75
N TYR A 834 0.79 -33.86 18.39
CA TYR A 834 0.74 -34.69 17.19
C TYR A 834 -0.49 -35.60 17.20
N LYS A 835 -0.74 -36.34 18.30
CA LYS A 835 -1.95 -37.18 18.44
C LYS A 835 -3.23 -36.36 18.32
N ALA A 836 -3.28 -35.15 18.86
CA ALA A 836 -4.43 -34.25 18.73
C ALA A 836 -4.64 -33.73 17.30
N ILE A 837 -3.55 -33.53 16.54
CA ILE A 837 -3.61 -33.21 15.11
C ILE A 837 -4.13 -34.41 14.31
N VAL A 838 -3.57 -35.61 14.53
CA VAL A 838 -4.01 -36.85 13.90
C VAL A 838 -5.49 -37.12 14.20
N HIS A 839 -5.92 -36.99 15.45
CA HIS A 839 -7.32 -37.16 15.85
C HIS A 839 -8.25 -36.17 15.12
N ARG A 840 -7.88 -34.89 15.05
CA ARG A 840 -8.64 -33.87 14.29
C ARG A 840 -8.71 -34.20 12.79
N LEU A 841 -7.63 -34.69 12.20
CA LEU A 841 -7.59 -35.08 10.79
C LEU A 841 -8.43 -36.33 10.49
N CYS A 842 -8.49 -37.28 11.41
CA CYS A 842 -9.25 -38.51 11.24
C CYS A 842 -10.76 -38.35 11.50
N TYR A 843 -11.18 -37.43 12.37
CA TYR A 843 -12.58 -37.39 12.86
C TYR A 843 -13.44 -36.17 12.42
N ASN A 844 -12.88 -35.05 11.94
CA ASN A 844 -13.64 -33.81 11.68
C ASN A 844 -13.90 -33.43 10.19
N GLY A 845 -13.92 -34.40 9.27
CA GLY A 845 -14.62 -34.24 7.97
C GLY A 845 -13.77 -34.24 6.69
N ASN A 846 -14.27 -34.97 5.67
CA ASN A 846 -13.95 -34.95 4.24
C ASN A 846 -12.49 -34.70 3.82
N LYS A 847 -11.54 -35.48 4.33
CA LYS A 847 -10.14 -35.47 3.86
C LYS A 847 -9.61 -36.88 3.55
N LYS A 848 -8.70 -36.97 2.57
CA LYS A 848 -8.22 -38.23 1.96
C LYS A 848 -6.96 -38.74 2.72
N PRO A 849 -6.60 -40.04 2.65
CA PRO A 849 -5.42 -40.61 3.32
C PRO A 849 -4.08 -39.88 3.06
N LYS A 850 -3.97 -39.16 1.93
CA LYS A 850 -2.82 -38.29 1.61
C LYS A 850 -2.66 -37.10 2.56
N ASP A 851 -3.72 -36.68 3.26
CA ASP A 851 -3.71 -35.56 4.20
C ASP A 851 -3.08 -35.96 5.54
N LEU A 852 -3.06 -37.27 5.88
CA LEU A 852 -2.29 -37.83 7.01
C LEU A 852 -0.78 -37.78 6.77
N LYS A 853 -0.31 -37.90 5.52
CA LYS A 853 1.13 -37.78 5.17
C LYS A 853 1.72 -36.39 5.46
N SER A 854 0.89 -35.38 5.72
CA SER A 854 1.31 -34.02 6.05
C SER A 854 1.51 -33.77 7.55
N ALA A 855 1.00 -34.64 8.42
CA ALA A 855 1.25 -34.61 9.84
C ALA A 855 2.46 -35.52 10.13
N GLN A 856 3.63 -34.93 10.37
CA GLN A 856 4.84 -35.68 10.71
C GLN A 856 5.00 -35.78 12.23
N ARG A 857 5.43 -36.95 12.71
CA ARG A 857 5.64 -37.22 14.14
C ARG A 857 6.84 -36.44 14.64
N PRO A 858 6.85 -35.80 15.82
CA PRO A 858 7.98 -34.99 16.27
C PRO A 858 9.28 -35.81 16.38
N LEU A 859 10.41 -35.17 16.09
CA LEU A 859 11.74 -35.74 16.34
C LEU A 859 11.95 -35.80 17.86
N GLU A 860 12.38 -36.95 18.35
CA GLU A 860 12.67 -37.14 19.75
C GLU A 860 14.07 -36.58 20.04
N LEU A 861 14.18 -35.71 21.05
CA LEU A 861 15.45 -35.10 21.44
C LEU A 861 16.52 -36.16 21.81
N CYS A 862 17.78 -35.82 21.56
CA CYS A 862 18.93 -36.60 21.99
C CYS A 862 19.13 -36.53 23.52
N GLU A 863 19.82 -37.53 24.08
CA GLU A 863 20.05 -37.61 25.53
C GLU A 863 21.31 -36.85 25.93
N TRP A 864 21.26 -36.15 27.06
CA TRP A 864 22.44 -35.58 27.70
C TRP A 864 23.25 -36.67 28.39
N THR A 865 24.57 -36.59 28.28
CA THR A 865 25.51 -37.49 28.95
C THR A 865 26.56 -36.69 29.71
N LEU A 866 27.02 -37.26 30.82
CA LEU A 866 28.19 -36.78 31.55
C LEU A 866 29.24 -37.88 31.60
N SER A 867 30.44 -37.60 31.09
CA SER A 867 31.61 -38.48 31.20
C SER A 867 32.73 -37.70 31.87
N GLY A 868 33.01 -37.99 33.15
CA GLY A 868 33.90 -37.15 33.95
C GLY A 868 33.33 -35.74 34.13
N ASN A 869 34.07 -34.72 33.67
CA ASN A 869 33.61 -33.33 33.63
C ASN A 869 33.17 -32.89 32.22
N GLU A 870 32.84 -33.84 31.34
CA GLU A 870 32.41 -33.56 29.98
C GLU A 870 30.92 -33.80 29.80
N ILE A 871 30.17 -32.72 29.62
CA ILE A 871 28.76 -32.74 29.24
C ILE A 871 28.67 -32.77 27.72
N SER A 872 27.88 -33.69 27.18
CA SER A 872 27.60 -33.81 25.74
C SER A 872 26.16 -34.25 25.48
N ILE A 873 25.80 -34.36 24.21
CA ILE A 873 24.51 -34.82 23.71
C ILE A 873 24.76 -36.05 22.83
N THR A 874 24.00 -37.13 23.02
CA THR A 874 24.15 -38.36 22.24
C THR A 874 23.81 -38.16 20.77
N HIS A 875 24.49 -38.91 19.91
CA HIS A 875 24.08 -39.07 18.52
C HIS A 875 22.97 -40.13 18.43
N LYS A 876 21.95 -39.88 17.60
CA LYS A 876 20.91 -40.86 17.27
C LYS A 876 21.17 -41.55 15.95
#